data_AF-A0A226DH90-F1
#
_entry.id   AF-A0A226DH90-F1
#
_cell.length_a   1.000
_cell.length_b   1.000
_cell.length_c   1.000
_cell.angle_alpha   90.00
_cell.angle_beta   90.00
_cell.angle_gamma   90.00
#
_symmetry.space_group_name_H-M   'P 1'
#
loop_
_entity.id
_entity.type
_entity.pdbx_description
1 polymer ?
#
loop_
_entity_poly.entity_id
_entity_poly.type
_entity_poly.pdbx_seq_one_letter_code
_entity_poly.pdbx_strand_id
1 'polypeptide(L)'
;MPAAAGSRFLPRLFFFLAIIVFLSLPSSPSSPYEYLLVVIFMAYRISGRGARMAAAAAPPVEAPASSSRADEVVVVVAGRYHLVRKIGSGSFGDIYLAYNINREGLEEVAVKIEKKKARYPQLVFENKVYTALQGGIGIPRIHSFGQEGDYNFLVMDLLGSSLEELFNTCSRRFSMKTVLMLADQMIARVEYIHSKNFIHRDIKPDNFLMGGGRHSSRLYLIDFGLAKKYRDPRMGQHISYRENKNLTGTARYASINAHVGIEQSRRDDMESLGYLLMYFVRGGLPWQGLKAAGKKQKYEKIAEKKMTTPFEVLCKGYPPEFAYYFNYCRGLRFEETPDYMYLRKLFLVLFRSLGHQYDYNFDWNKFEYKAVAPSSTAHQQSAPPNVPYGGRLKINPHFGMDSETFLKFGEAMLKYITEYTDNIRERRVLPTVSPGYLRPLIPSSPPDEGEPWQNIMADIERVIMPGVTHWNSPHFHAYYPTANSYPALVADMLSSAIGCVGFTWIASPSCTELEIVMMDWLGKMVHLPDKFLTVESRGVGGGMIQGTASEANLLTLLTARTRMVKYCKNNRKPGYDETTILGRLVAYASDQAHSSVERAGLLAGVKMNLIKTDDILEMRGDALKFAIRRDKAKGLIPFYVVATLGSTNTCAFDKLSEIGEVCAEEGVWLHVDAAYAGSAFICEEFRHLMNGVEFADSFNFNPHKWLLVNFDCSALWIANSKEIVDSFNVDPPCLRHASNGLIQDFRHREIPFGRRFRSLKLWFVMRIYGLKGLQEHIRGQTKLAHEFEKLVEKDARFELVAPVVMGLVCFRMKDKTNEENGKFLNAINGRGKIHLVSSHLHGKYIIRFAVCSTATASKDVAFAWKEIADVADQLGV
;
A
#
# COMPACT_ATOMS: atom_id res chain seq x y z
N MET A 1 20.63 -47.72 -52.71
CA MET A 1 19.95 -48.12 -53.97
C MET A 1 18.74 -48.98 -53.60
N PRO A 2 17.62 -48.95 -54.35
CA PRO A 2 17.18 -47.91 -55.29
C PRO A 2 15.63 -47.66 -55.33
N ALA A 3 15.26 -46.65 -56.13
CA ALA A 3 14.11 -46.59 -57.07
C ALA A 3 12.65 -46.59 -56.54
N ALA A 4 11.64 -46.06 -57.23
CA ALA A 4 11.47 -45.11 -58.34
C ALA A 4 9.92 -44.94 -58.51
N ALA A 5 9.43 -43.72 -58.72
CA ALA A 5 8.77 -43.23 -59.94
C ALA A 5 7.35 -43.73 -60.27
N GLY A 6 6.46 -42.74 -60.54
CA GLY A 6 5.13 -42.88 -61.17
C GLY A 6 4.05 -42.20 -60.32
N SER A 7 3.27 -41.22 -60.78
CA SER A 7 2.89 -40.87 -62.14
C SER A 7 2.44 -39.40 -62.25
N ARG A 8 2.81 -38.79 -63.37
CA ARG A 8 2.41 -37.47 -63.85
C ARG A 8 1.02 -37.59 -64.49
N PHE A 9 -0.05 -36.96 -63.96
CA PHE A 9 -1.25 -36.61 -64.77
C PHE A 9 -2.28 -35.70 -64.05
N LEU A 10 -1.85 -34.73 -63.23
CA LEU A 10 -2.73 -33.67 -62.69
C LEU A 10 -2.51 -32.22 -63.16
N PRO A 11 -1.38 -31.79 -63.80
CA PRO A 11 -1.18 -30.36 -64.03
C PRO A 11 -1.94 -29.73 -65.21
N ARG A 12 -2.53 -30.51 -66.13
CA ARG A 12 -3.10 -29.97 -67.38
C ARG A 12 -4.61 -29.68 -67.33
N LEU A 13 -5.35 -30.31 -66.41
CA LEU A 13 -6.79 -30.04 -66.24
C LEU A 13 -7.03 -28.78 -65.38
N PHE A 14 -6.13 -28.47 -64.45
CA PHE A 14 -6.17 -27.24 -63.65
C PHE A 14 -5.87 -25.98 -64.47
N PHE A 15 -5.07 -26.10 -65.53
CA PHE A 15 -4.64 -24.95 -66.33
C PHE A 15 -5.76 -24.42 -67.25
N PHE A 16 -6.66 -25.29 -67.73
CA PHE A 16 -7.76 -24.88 -68.62
C PHE A 16 -8.96 -24.29 -67.86
N LEU A 17 -9.26 -24.76 -66.65
CA LEU A 17 -10.33 -24.19 -65.82
C LEU A 17 -9.96 -22.81 -65.24
N ALA A 18 -8.68 -22.56 -64.96
CA ALA A 18 -8.23 -21.27 -64.44
C ALA A 18 -8.33 -20.13 -65.48
N ILE A 19 -8.18 -20.44 -66.78
CA ILE A 19 -8.22 -19.45 -67.87
C ILE A 19 -9.64 -18.96 -68.16
N ILE A 20 -10.66 -19.79 -68.00
CA ILE A 20 -12.07 -19.38 -68.21
C ILE A 20 -12.55 -18.44 -67.09
N VAL A 21 -12.07 -18.63 -65.85
CA VAL A 21 -12.38 -17.75 -64.72
C VAL A 21 -11.61 -16.42 -64.80
N PHE A 22 -10.44 -16.41 -65.44
CA PHE A 22 -9.60 -15.21 -65.62
C PHE A 22 -10.12 -14.22 -66.68
N LEU A 23 -10.98 -14.66 -67.60
CA LEU A 23 -11.46 -13.87 -68.74
C LEU A 23 -12.86 -13.24 -68.54
N SER A 24 -13.51 -13.43 -67.39
CA SER A 24 -14.88 -12.92 -67.13
C SER A 24 -14.99 -11.96 -65.94
N LEU A 25 -13.88 -11.39 -65.46
CA LEU A 25 -13.89 -10.47 -64.31
C LEU A 25 -13.17 -9.13 -64.66
N PRO A 26 -13.88 -7.99 -64.56
CA PRO A 26 -13.28 -6.66 -64.72
C PRO A 26 -12.35 -6.27 -63.57
N SER A 27 -11.39 -5.42 -63.90
CA SER A 27 -10.07 -5.19 -63.30
C SER A 27 -9.98 -4.46 -61.93
N SER A 28 -9.22 -5.07 -61.00
CA SER A 28 -8.35 -4.52 -59.90
C SER A 28 -8.99 -3.84 -58.65
N PRO A 29 -8.55 -4.10 -57.37
CA PRO A 29 -7.14 -4.14 -56.93
C PRO A 29 -6.69 -5.09 -55.76
N SER A 30 -5.35 -5.09 -55.55
CA SER A 30 -4.56 -5.10 -54.28
C SER A 30 -4.59 -6.27 -53.27
N SER A 31 -4.08 -7.46 -53.63
CA SER A 31 -3.18 -8.34 -52.82
C SER A 31 -3.40 -9.84 -53.15
N PRO A 32 -2.34 -10.64 -53.35
CA PRO A 32 -2.41 -11.99 -53.93
C PRO A 32 -2.91 -13.12 -52.99
N TYR A 33 -3.39 -12.82 -51.78
CA TYR A 33 -3.77 -13.85 -50.79
C TYR A 33 -5.22 -14.36 -50.89
N GLU A 34 -6.10 -13.66 -51.61
CA GLU A 34 -7.51 -14.07 -51.71
C GLU A 34 -7.78 -15.12 -52.81
N TYR A 35 -6.88 -15.26 -53.79
CA TYR A 35 -7.03 -16.27 -54.85
C TYR A 35 -6.75 -17.71 -54.39
N LEU A 36 -5.95 -17.91 -53.34
CA LEU A 36 -5.56 -19.24 -52.87
C LEU A 36 -6.68 -19.96 -52.11
N LEU A 37 -7.57 -19.22 -51.45
CA LEU A 37 -8.66 -19.78 -50.64
C LEU A 37 -9.85 -20.26 -51.48
N VAL A 38 -10.12 -19.62 -52.61
CA VAL A 38 -11.25 -19.99 -53.49
C VAL A 38 -10.96 -21.28 -54.28
N VAL A 39 -9.70 -21.50 -54.68
CA VAL A 39 -9.30 -22.71 -55.42
C VAL A 39 -9.24 -23.95 -54.51
N ILE A 40 -8.87 -23.79 -53.23
CA ILE A 40 -8.85 -24.89 -52.24
C ILE A 40 -10.27 -25.38 -51.91
N PHE A 41 -11.25 -24.48 -51.88
CA PHE A 41 -12.62 -24.84 -51.51
C PHE A 41 -13.38 -25.62 -52.60
N MET A 42 -13.03 -25.46 -53.88
CA MET A 42 -13.63 -26.24 -54.98
C MET A 42 -12.97 -27.61 -55.20
N ALA A 43 -11.69 -27.78 -54.86
CA ALA A 43 -10.98 -29.05 -55.05
C ALA A 43 -11.42 -30.17 -54.07
N TYR A 44 -11.99 -29.81 -52.92
CA TYR A 44 -12.42 -30.79 -51.90
C TYR A 44 -13.79 -31.46 -52.20
N ARG A 45 -14.50 -31.03 -53.25
CA ARG A 45 -15.87 -31.51 -53.58
C ARG A 45 -15.97 -32.55 -54.71
N ILE A 46 -14.87 -33.01 -55.34
CA ILE A 46 -14.94 -33.85 -56.56
C ILE A 46 -14.28 -35.26 -56.45
N SER A 47 -13.69 -35.66 -55.32
CA SER A 47 -13.16 -37.03 -55.18
C SER A 47 -13.90 -37.85 -54.11
N GLY A 48 -15.04 -38.42 -54.49
CA GLY A 48 -15.81 -39.35 -53.65
C GLY A 48 -15.62 -40.83 -53.99
N ARG A 49 -16.33 -41.67 -53.20
CA ARG A 49 -16.78 -43.07 -53.45
C ARG A 49 -15.71 -44.17 -53.28
N GLY A 50 -16.00 -45.42 -52.90
CA GLY A 50 -17.22 -46.23 -52.66
C GLY A 50 -16.77 -47.67 -52.29
N ALA A 51 -17.54 -48.51 -51.58
CA ALA A 51 -18.36 -49.63 -52.11
C ALA A 51 -18.89 -50.45 -50.90
N ARG A 52 -20.21 -50.71 -50.72
CA ARG A 52 -21.08 -51.80 -51.28
C ARG A 52 -20.69 -53.22 -50.76
N MET A 53 -21.57 -54.12 -50.26
CA MET A 53 -22.98 -54.49 -50.55
C MET A 53 -23.56 -55.42 -49.43
N ALA A 54 -24.83 -55.29 -48.99
CA ALA A 54 -26.09 -56.06 -49.30
C ALA A 54 -26.39 -57.22 -48.29
N ALA A 55 -27.61 -57.62 -47.88
CA ALA A 55 -28.99 -57.49 -48.39
C ALA A 55 -30.13 -57.79 -47.34
N ALA A 56 -31.31 -57.17 -47.56
CA ALA A 56 -32.76 -57.57 -47.36
C ALA A 56 -33.32 -58.00 -45.97
N ALA A 57 -34.55 -57.63 -45.49
CA ALA A 57 -35.82 -57.13 -46.08
C ALA A 57 -36.69 -56.29 -45.07
N ALA A 58 -37.72 -55.56 -45.54
CA ALA A 58 -38.56 -54.51 -44.86
C ALA A 58 -40.10 -54.86 -44.86
N PRO A 59 -41.14 -54.00 -44.53
CA PRO A 59 -41.32 -52.64 -43.89
C PRO A 59 -42.52 -52.60 -42.85
N PRO A 60 -43.25 -51.49 -42.45
CA PRO A 60 -43.17 -50.03 -42.74
C PRO A 60 -43.27 -48.99 -41.56
N VAL A 61 -42.61 -47.84 -41.81
CA VAL A 61 -42.80 -46.38 -41.53
C VAL A 61 -43.77 -45.84 -40.42
N GLU A 62 -43.23 -45.06 -39.45
CA GLU A 62 -43.45 -43.59 -39.29
C GLU A 62 -42.53 -42.89 -38.24
N ALA A 63 -42.01 -41.71 -38.64
CA ALA A 63 -41.34 -40.58 -37.93
C ALA A 63 -40.06 -40.77 -37.06
N PRO A 64 -38.99 -39.94 -37.24
CA PRO A 64 -37.64 -40.26 -36.76
C PRO A 64 -37.35 -39.76 -35.33
N ALA A 65 -36.79 -40.67 -34.52
CA ALA A 65 -35.99 -40.34 -33.35
C ALA A 65 -34.51 -40.66 -33.61
N SER A 66 -33.65 -39.82 -33.02
CA SER A 66 -32.21 -39.98 -32.76
C SER A 66 -31.21 -39.69 -33.90
N SER A 67 -30.17 -38.93 -33.58
CA SER A 67 -28.83 -39.52 -33.59
C SER A 67 -27.89 -38.84 -32.59
N SER A 68 -27.28 -39.69 -31.79
CA SER A 68 -26.24 -39.46 -30.81
C SER A 68 -24.96 -38.91 -31.44
N ARG A 69 -24.43 -37.85 -30.82
CA ARG A 69 -23.10 -37.26 -31.07
C ARG A 69 -21.98 -38.25 -30.72
N ALA A 70 -21.01 -38.37 -31.63
CA ALA A 70 -19.63 -38.79 -31.39
C ALA A 70 -18.75 -37.69 -32.01
N ASP A 71 -17.67 -37.15 -31.45
CA ASP A 71 -16.94 -37.36 -30.20
C ASP A 71 -16.37 -35.99 -29.80
N GLU A 72 -16.81 -35.41 -28.68
CA GLU A 72 -16.07 -34.33 -28.00
C GLU A 72 -15.29 -34.97 -26.86
N VAL A 73 -13.97 -34.86 -26.89
CA VAL A 73 -13.07 -35.37 -25.84
C VAL A 73 -13.25 -34.49 -24.59
N VAL A 74 -14.28 -34.79 -23.80
CA VAL A 74 -14.55 -34.23 -22.48
C VAL A 74 -13.60 -34.91 -21.49
N VAL A 75 -12.40 -34.35 -21.30
CA VAL A 75 -11.45 -34.84 -20.28
C VAL A 75 -11.55 -33.95 -19.05
N VAL A 76 -11.94 -34.54 -17.92
CA VAL A 76 -11.90 -33.91 -16.60
C VAL A 76 -10.59 -34.32 -15.92
N VAL A 77 -9.79 -33.34 -15.50
CA VAL A 77 -8.54 -33.54 -14.76
C VAL A 77 -8.80 -33.35 -13.27
N ALA A 78 -8.20 -34.20 -12.44
CA ALA A 78 -8.33 -34.22 -10.98
C ALA A 78 -9.78 -34.39 -10.48
N GLY A 79 -10.67 -34.94 -11.31
CA GLY A 79 -12.11 -35.04 -11.04
C GLY A 79 -12.81 -33.68 -10.83
N ARG A 80 -12.18 -32.56 -11.23
CA ARG A 80 -12.66 -31.20 -10.91
C ARG A 80 -12.51 -30.18 -12.03
N TYR A 81 -11.58 -30.37 -12.96
CA TYR A 81 -11.29 -29.34 -13.97
C TYR A 81 -11.59 -29.88 -15.37
N HIS A 82 -12.65 -29.36 -15.99
CA HIS A 82 -13.06 -29.74 -17.33
C HIS A 82 -12.23 -28.99 -18.37
N LEU A 83 -11.40 -29.71 -19.14
CA LEU A 83 -10.57 -29.10 -20.19
C LEU A 83 -11.42 -28.70 -21.39
N VAL A 84 -11.25 -27.46 -21.85
CA VAL A 84 -12.07 -26.85 -22.90
C VAL A 84 -11.31 -26.79 -24.21
N ARG A 85 -10.20 -26.05 -24.23
CA ARG A 85 -9.38 -25.85 -25.43
C ARG A 85 -7.92 -25.65 -25.07
N LYS A 86 -7.05 -26.08 -25.96
CA LYS A 86 -5.61 -25.78 -25.87
C LYS A 86 -5.40 -24.28 -26.11
N ILE A 87 -4.77 -23.60 -25.16
CA ILE A 87 -4.44 -22.17 -25.23
C ILE A 87 -2.96 -21.90 -25.45
N GLY A 88 -2.10 -22.91 -25.29
CA GLY A 88 -0.68 -22.80 -25.57
C GLY A 88 0.03 -24.14 -25.60
N SER A 89 1.25 -24.13 -26.13
CA SER A 89 2.20 -25.24 -26.03
C SER A 89 3.56 -24.69 -25.68
N GLY A 90 4.11 -25.09 -24.54
CA GLY A 90 5.44 -24.73 -24.10
C GLY A 90 6.50 -25.75 -24.53
N SER A 91 7.74 -25.53 -24.10
CA SER A 91 8.84 -26.47 -24.36
C SER A 91 8.72 -27.79 -23.58
N PHE A 92 7.85 -27.84 -22.57
CA PHE A 92 7.75 -28.93 -21.59
C PHE A 92 6.31 -29.41 -21.35
N GLY A 93 5.35 -29.03 -22.18
CA GLY A 93 3.96 -29.46 -22.02
C GLY A 93 2.95 -28.58 -22.74
N ASP A 94 1.70 -29.03 -22.74
CA ASP A 94 0.56 -28.33 -23.33
C ASP A 94 -0.24 -27.59 -22.25
N ILE A 95 -0.78 -26.42 -22.59
CA ILE A 95 -1.57 -25.58 -21.69
C ILE A 95 -2.99 -25.49 -22.22
N TYR A 96 -3.96 -25.76 -21.36
CA TYR A 96 -5.38 -25.77 -21.66
C TYR A 96 -6.13 -24.76 -20.79
N LEU A 97 -7.16 -24.14 -21.37
CA LEU A 97 -8.24 -23.50 -20.61
C LEU A 97 -9.12 -24.60 -20.01
N ALA A 98 -9.47 -24.47 -18.74
CA ALA A 98 -10.40 -25.37 -18.07
C ALA A 98 -11.36 -24.62 -17.14
N TYR A 99 -12.52 -25.23 -16.87
CA TYR A 99 -13.47 -24.73 -15.87
C TYR A 99 -13.49 -25.64 -14.64
N ASN A 100 -13.58 -25.04 -13.45
CA ASN A 100 -13.82 -25.76 -12.21
C ASN A 100 -15.31 -26.14 -12.10
N ILE A 101 -15.62 -27.45 -12.08
CA ILE A 101 -17.02 -27.94 -12.11
C ILE A 101 -17.70 -28.07 -10.74
N ASN A 102 -16.98 -27.82 -9.62
CA ASN A 102 -17.49 -28.05 -8.25
C ASN A 102 -17.83 -26.78 -7.47
N ARG A 103 -17.75 -25.58 -8.08
CA ARG A 103 -18.11 -24.31 -7.44
C ARG A 103 -19.34 -23.72 -8.13
N GLU A 104 -20.22 -23.09 -7.35
CA GLU A 104 -21.28 -22.23 -7.89
C GLU A 104 -20.63 -20.99 -8.52
N GLY A 105 -20.29 -21.11 -9.80
CA GLY A 105 -19.56 -20.12 -10.58
C GLY A 105 -18.54 -20.77 -11.54
N LEU A 106 -18.56 -20.37 -12.82
CA LEU A 106 -17.62 -20.83 -13.85
C LEU A 106 -16.22 -20.21 -13.63
N GLU A 107 -15.47 -20.72 -12.64
CA GLU A 107 -14.08 -20.30 -12.41
C GLU A 107 -13.17 -20.86 -13.54
N GLU A 108 -12.66 -19.95 -14.36
CA GLU A 108 -11.68 -20.23 -15.42
C GLU A 108 -10.27 -20.41 -14.87
N VAL A 109 -9.59 -21.49 -15.27
CA VAL A 109 -8.23 -21.81 -14.85
C VAL A 109 -7.37 -22.25 -16.03
N ALA A 110 -6.05 -22.12 -15.90
CA ALA A 110 -5.08 -22.69 -16.82
C ALA A 110 -4.56 -24.03 -16.28
N VAL A 111 -4.56 -25.06 -17.13
CA VAL A 111 -4.05 -26.39 -16.81
C VAL A 111 -2.87 -26.72 -17.70
N LYS A 112 -1.68 -26.82 -17.10
CA LYS A 112 -0.45 -27.27 -17.77
C LYS A 112 -0.31 -28.78 -17.61
N ILE A 113 -0.08 -29.50 -18.70
CA ILE A 113 -0.02 -30.97 -18.73
C ILE A 113 1.28 -31.43 -19.40
N GLU A 114 1.98 -32.38 -18.77
CA GLU A 114 3.25 -32.96 -19.24
C GLU A 114 3.21 -34.50 -19.13
N LYS A 115 3.78 -35.23 -20.10
CA LYS A 115 3.92 -36.70 -20.00
C LYS A 115 4.93 -37.09 -18.91
N LYS A 116 4.59 -38.05 -18.06
CA LYS A 116 5.49 -38.57 -17.00
C LYS A 116 6.81 -39.11 -17.55
N LYS A 117 6.76 -39.76 -18.72
CA LYS A 117 7.93 -40.32 -19.42
C LYS A 117 8.63 -39.33 -20.36
N ALA A 118 8.35 -38.02 -20.23
CA ALA A 118 9.09 -37.01 -20.97
C ALA A 118 10.59 -37.15 -20.68
N ARG A 119 11.43 -36.85 -21.67
CA ARG A 119 12.89 -37.01 -21.57
C ARG A 119 13.49 -36.21 -20.41
N TYR A 120 12.87 -35.10 -20.03
CA TYR A 120 13.24 -34.26 -18.90
C TYR A 120 11.97 -33.68 -18.24
N PRO A 121 11.31 -34.39 -17.30
CA PRO A 121 10.07 -33.93 -16.70
C PRO A 121 10.33 -32.73 -15.78
N GLN A 122 9.69 -31.58 -16.06
CA GLN A 122 9.93 -30.34 -15.32
C GLN A 122 8.78 -29.92 -14.41
N LEU A 123 7.55 -30.39 -14.67
CA LEU A 123 6.35 -29.86 -14.01
C LEU A 123 6.33 -30.12 -12.49
N VAL A 124 6.92 -31.24 -12.05
CA VAL A 124 7.09 -31.56 -10.62
C VAL A 124 8.02 -30.55 -9.93
N PHE A 125 9.13 -30.19 -10.59
CA PHE A 125 10.06 -29.20 -10.07
C PHE A 125 9.44 -27.80 -10.09
N GLU A 126 8.79 -27.45 -11.19
CA GLU A 126 8.09 -26.17 -11.36
C GLU A 126 7.05 -25.95 -10.24
N ASN A 127 6.25 -26.97 -9.92
CA ASN A 127 5.32 -26.91 -8.78
C ASN A 127 6.02 -26.63 -7.44
N LYS A 128 7.20 -27.23 -7.18
CA LYS A 128 7.98 -26.95 -5.97
C LYS A 128 8.46 -25.49 -5.91
N VAL A 129 8.82 -24.91 -7.06
CA VAL A 129 9.19 -23.50 -7.15
C VAL A 129 7.97 -22.63 -6.87
N TYR A 130 6.84 -22.86 -7.54
CA TYR A 130 5.60 -22.12 -7.27
C TYR A 130 5.16 -22.20 -5.80
N THR A 131 5.26 -23.38 -5.18
CA THR A 131 4.96 -23.56 -3.74
C THR A 131 5.86 -22.69 -2.87
N ALA A 132 7.15 -22.58 -3.19
CA ALA A 132 8.08 -21.72 -2.46
C ALA A 132 7.84 -20.22 -2.71
N LEU A 133 7.23 -19.86 -3.83
CA LEU A 133 6.92 -18.48 -4.24
C LEU A 133 5.50 -18.02 -3.83
N GLN A 134 4.65 -18.92 -3.35
CA GLN A 134 3.23 -18.67 -3.08
C GLN A 134 3.02 -17.45 -2.16
N GLY A 135 1.99 -16.64 -2.48
CA GLY A 135 1.69 -15.38 -1.79
C GLY A 135 2.47 -14.17 -2.31
N GLY A 136 3.38 -14.35 -3.27
CA GLY A 136 4.11 -13.28 -3.93
C GLY A 136 3.26 -12.45 -4.89
N ILE A 137 3.45 -11.12 -4.90
CA ILE A 137 2.78 -10.25 -5.87
C ILE A 137 3.27 -10.58 -7.29
N GLY A 138 2.34 -10.86 -8.20
CA GLY A 138 2.64 -11.23 -9.58
C GLY A 138 3.16 -12.66 -9.74
N ILE A 139 2.86 -13.54 -8.81
CA ILE A 139 3.01 -14.99 -8.95
C ILE A 139 1.60 -15.59 -9.05
N PRO A 140 1.29 -16.38 -10.10
CA PRO A 140 -0.01 -17.05 -10.22
C PRO A 140 -0.27 -17.97 -9.02
N ARG A 141 -1.53 -18.05 -8.57
CA ARG A 141 -1.93 -19.04 -7.58
C ARG A 141 -1.94 -20.43 -8.21
N ILE A 142 -1.41 -21.40 -7.48
CA ILE A 142 -1.59 -22.82 -7.81
C ILE A 142 -2.83 -23.33 -7.10
N HIS A 143 -3.77 -23.88 -7.87
CA HIS A 143 -5.02 -24.45 -7.36
C HIS A 143 -4.88 -25.94 -7.07
N SER A 144 -4.14 -26.66 -7.91
CA SER A 144 -3.93 -28.10 -7.76
C SER A 144 -2.69 -28.55 -8.53
N PHE A 145 -2.04 -29.59 -8.03
CA PHE A 145 -0.98 -30.31 -8.74
C PHE A 145 -1.19 -31.80 -8.48
N GLY A 146 -0.98 -32.62 -9.51
CA GLY A 146 -1.14 -34.06 -9.36
C GLY A 146 -0.69 -34.85 -10.58
N GLN A 147 -0.98 -36.13 -10.51
CA GLN A 147 -0.62 -37.12 -11.51
C GLN A 147 -1.85 -37.93 -11.88
N GLU A 148 -2.16 -38.01 -13.18
CA GLU A 148 -3.34 -38.70 -13.69
C GLU A 148 -2.99 -39.44 -14.98
N GLY A 149 -3.24 -40.75 -15.01
CA GLY A 149 -2.76 -41.63 -16.09
C GLY A 149 -1.26 -41.51 -16.32
N ASP A 150 -0.86 -41.27 -17.59
CA ASP A 150 0.53 -41.06 -18.01
C ASP A 150 1.01 -39.59 -17.92
N TYR A 151 0.25 -38.72 -17.27
CA TYR A 151 0.52 -37.27 -17.25
C TYR A 151 0.70 -36.71 -15.83
N ASN A 152 1.53 -35.66 -15.73
CA ASN A 152 1.56 -34.72 -14.63
C ASN A 152 0.70 -33.50 -15.04
N PHE A 153 -0.05 -32.93 -14.10
CA PHE A 153 -0.82 -31.72 -14.33
C PHE A 153 -0.57 -30.66 -13.24
N LEU A 154 -0.67 -29.39 -13.62
CA LEU A 154 -0.57 -28.23 -12.74
C LEU A 154 -1.68 -27.24 -13.11
N VAL A 155 -2.58 -26.98 -12.17
CA VAL A 155 -3.71 -26.07 -12.31
C VAL A 155 -3.35 -24.74 -11.63
N MET A 156 -3.45 -23.65 -12.37
CA MET A 156 -3.10 -22.30 -11.90
C MET A 156 -4.08 -21.25 -12.42
N ASP A 157 -3.99 -20.03 -11.88
CA ASP A 157 -4.78 -18.89 -12.38
C ASP A 157 -4.64 -18.75 -13.90
N LEU A 158 -5.77 -18.54 -14.59
CA LEU A 158 -5.75 -18.11 -15.98
C LEU A 158 -5.36 -16.62 -16.03
N LEU A 159 -4.30 -16.30 -16.75
CA LEU A 159 -3.81 -14.93 -16.95
C LEU A 159 -4.18 -14.40 -18.33
N GLY A 160 -4.07 -13.08 -18.50
CA GLY A 160 -4.25 -12.39 -19.77
C GLY A 160 -3.04 -12.55 -20.71
N SER A 161 -2.98 -11.69 -21.73
CA SER A 161 -1.94 -11.76 -22.75
C SER A 161 -0.51 -11.60 -22.22
N SER A 162 0.41 -12.31 -22.87
CA SER A 162 1.85 -12.14 -22.64
C SER A 162 2.35 -10.81 -23.18
N LEU A 163 3.49 -10.33 -22.67
CA LEU A 163 4.11 -9.13 -23.20
C LEU A 163 4.55 -9.29 -24.66
N GLU A 164 4.85 -10.51 -25.17
CA GLU A 164 5.13 -10.71 -26.61
C GLU A 164 3.88 -10.49 -27.46
N GLU A 165 2.72 -11.00 -27.03
CA GLU A 165 1.44 -10.78 -27.71
C GLU A 165 1.10 -9.29 -27.75
N LEU A 166 1.14 -8.63 -26.59
CA LEU A 166 0.86 -7.20 -26.47
C LEU A 166 1.85 -6.35 -27.27
N PHE A 167 3.11 -6.78 -27.34
CA PHE A 167 4.13 -6.14 -28.16
C PHE A 167 3.81 -6.25 -29.65
N ASN A 168 3.38 -7.41 -30.13
CA ASN A 168 2.94 -7.57 -31.52
C ASN A 168 1.70 -6.72 -31.83
N THR A 169 0.74 -6.65 -30.90
CA THR A 169 -0.44 -5.79 -31.01
C THR A 169 -0.08 -4.30 -31.08
N CYS A 170 0.96 -3.87 -30.34
CA CYS A 170 1.47 -2.50 -30.38
C CYS A 170 2.49 -2.25 -31.50
N SER A 171 2.33 -2.92 -32.65
CA SER A 171 3.22 -2.78 -33.82
C SER A 171 4.70 -2.99 -33.50
N ARG A 172 4.99 -3.89 -32.55
CA ARG A 172 6.34 -4.28 -32.11
C ARG A 172 7.18 -3.11 -31.62
N ARG A 173 6.59 -2.13 -30.94
CA ARG A 173 7.33 -1.10 -30.22
C ARG A 173 6.48 -0.55 -29.08
N PHE A 174 7.02 -0.56 -27.86
CA PHE A 174 6.40 0.12 -26.74
C PHE A 174 6.96 1.54 -26.58
N SER A 175 6.11 2.45 -26.11
CA SER A 175 6.46 3.79 -25.70
C SER A 175 7.36 3.76 -24.46
N MET A 176 8.14 4.83 -24.27
CA MET A 176 9.03 4.96 -23.12
C MET A 176 8.26 4.84 -21.80
N LYS A 177 7.06 5.46 -21.71
CA LYS A 177 6.16 5.35 -20.56
C LYS A 177 5.84 3.89 -20.22
N THR A 178 5.39 3.11 -21.20
CA THR A 178 5.06 1.69 -21.04
C THR A 178 6.27 0.89 -20.58
N VAL A 179 7.43 1.08 -21.23
CA VAL A 179 8.66 0.35 -20.90
C VAL A 179 9.15 0.65 -19.49
N LEU A 180 9.07 1.90 -19.03
CA LEU A 180 9.51 2.28 -17.68
C LEU A 180 8.55 1.80 -16.58
N MET A 181 7.23 1.79 -16.82
CA MET A 181 6.27 1.16 -15.89
C MET A 181 6.50 -0.36 -15.82
N LEU A 182 6.75 -1.01 -16.96
CA LEU A 182 7.10 -2.43 -17.00
C LEU A 182 8.42 -2.70 -16.28
N ALA A 183 9.45 -1.87 -16.47
CA ALA A 183 10.74 -2.03 -15.80
C ALA A 183 10.60 -2.10 -14.28
N ASP A 184 9.80 -1.20 -13.70
CA ASP A 184 9.52 -1.20 -12.27
C ASP A 184 8.88 -2.51 -11.79
N GLN A 185 7.82 -2.98 -12.47
CA GLN A 185 7.15 -4.23 -12.11
C GLN A 185 8.06 -5.45 -12.34
N MET A 186 8.77 -5.51 -13.46
CA MET A 186 9.61 -6.65 -13.84
C MET A 186 10.80 -6.85 -12.90
N ILE A 187 11.49 -5.76 -12.51
CA ILE A 187 12.58 -5.83 -11.52
C ILE A 187 12.02 -6.35 -10.18
N ALA A 188 10.84 -5.88 -9.76
CA ALA A 188 10.22 -6.34 -8.53
C ALA A 188 9.86 -7.85 -8.56
N ARG A 189 9.43 -8.41 -9.71
CA ARG A 189 9.19 -9.86 -9.83
C ARG A 189 10.48 -10.66 -9.72
N VAL A 190 11.53 -10.21 -10.38
CA VAL A 190 12.84 -10.87 -10.36
C VAL A 190 13.47 -10.79 -8.97
N GLU A 191 13.41 -9.63 -8.31
CA GLU A 191 13.82 -9.43 -6.91
C GLU A 191 13.09 -10.41 -5.97
N TYR A 192 11.78 -10.57 -6.12
CA TYR A 192 11.01 -11.48 -5.29
C TYR A 192 11.48 -12.93 -5.43
N ILE A 193 11.72 -13.41 -6.66
CA ILE A 193 12.23 -14.78 -6.89
C ILE A 193 13.63 -14.96 -6.29
N HIS A 194 14.51 -13.97 -6.46
CA HIS A 194 15.83 -13.96 -5.85
C HIS A 194 15.76 -14.00 -4.32
N SER A 195 14.84 -13.24 -3.71
CA SER A 195 14.64 -13.25 -2.25
C SER A 195 14.25 -14.65 -1.72
N LYS A 196 13.57 -15.45 -2.56
CA LYS A 196 13.16 -16.83 -2.29
C LYS A 196 14.23 -17.87 -2.68
N ASN A 197 15.47 -17.45 -2.91
CA ASN A 197 16.65 -18.27 -3.18
C ASN A 197 16.71 -18.90 -4.58
N PHE A 198 15.87 -18.47 -5.52
CA PHE A 198 15.85 -18.97 -6.89
C PHE A 198 16.31 -17.90 -7.88
N ILE A 199 16.87 -18.33 -9.02
CA ILE A 199 17.04 -17.56 -10.25
C ILE A 199 16.13 -18.17 -11.33
N HIS A 200 15.60 -17.35 -12.23
CA HIS A 200 14.66 -17.76 -13.25
C HIS A 200 15.33 -18.40 -14.47
N ARG A 201 16.44 -17.82 -14.96
CA ARG A 201 17.23 -18.27 -16.13
C ARG A 201 16.53 -18.26 -17.50
N ASP A 202 15.29 -17.81 -17.60
CA ASP A 202 14.56 -17.70 -18.88
C ASP A 202 13.69 -16.44 -18.94
N ILE A 203 14.30 -15.31 -18.61
CA ILE A 203 13.69 -13.98 -18.74
C ILE A 203 13.45 -13.67 -20.21
N LYS A 204 12.18 -13.70 -20.62
CA LYS A 204 11.72 -13.44 -21.99
C LYS A 204 10.30 -12.87 -21.98
N PRO A 205 9.86 -12.17 -23.05
CA PRO A 205 8.56 -11.50 -23.07
C PRO A 205 7.38 -12.45 -22.86
N ASP A 206 7.46 -13.69 -23.37
CA ASP A 206 6.41 -14.71 -23.24
C ASP A 206 6.15 -15.15 -21.80
N ASN A 207 7.13 -14.99 -20.90
CA ASN A 207 7.02 -15.42 -19.50
C ASN A 207 6.48 -14.31 -18.59
N PHE A 208 6.22 -13.12 -19.13
CA PHE A 208 5.57 -12.03 -18.42
C PHE A 208 4.17 -11.80 -18.98
N LEU A 209 3.14 -12.01 -18.16
CA LEU A 209 1.73 -11.91 -18.55
C LEU A 209 1.02 -10.85 -17.71
N MET A 210 0.03 -10.17 -18.29
CA MET A 210 -0.87 -9.31 -17.51
C MET A 210 -1.92 -10.17 -16.80
N GLY A 211 -2.39 -9.73 -15.62
CA GLY A 211 -3.53 -10.36 -14.97
C GLY A 211 -4.84 -10.18 -15.77
N GLY A 212 -5.85 -11.01 -15.50
CA GLY A 212 -7.20 -10.80 -16.02
C GLY A 212 -8.05 -9.90 -15.12
N GLY A 213 -9.12 -9.31 -15.66
CA GLY A 213 -10.15 -8.58 -14.91
C GLY A 213 -9.57 -7.48 -14.00
N ARG A 214 -9.87 -7.56 -12.69
CA ARG A 214 -9.40 -6.59 -11.66
C ARG A 214 -7.87 -6.57 -11.45
N HIS A 215 -7.14 -7.47 -12.09
CA HIS A 215 -5.68 -7.55 -12.05
C HIS A 215 -5.02 -7.19 -13.39
N SER A 216 -5.76 -6.58 -14.32
CA SER A 216 -5.29 -6.20 -15.68
C SER A 216 -4.09 -5.25 -15.71
N SER A 217 -3.85 -4.50 -14.62
CA SER A 217 -2.68 -3.61 -14.48
C SER A 217 -1.46 -4.27 -13.84
N ARG A 218 -1.59 -5.51 -13.37
CA ARG A 218 -0.55 -6.24 -12.65
C ARG A 218 0.18 -7.21 -13.58
N LEU A 219 1.50 -7.11 -13.61
CA LEU A 219 2.37 -8.03 -14.32
C LEU A 219 2.68 -9.27 -13.48
N TYR A 220 2.53 -10.45 -14.07
CA TYR A 220 2.82 -11.75 -13.51
C TYR A 220 4.02 -12.39 -14.22
N LEU A 221 4.79 -13.20 -13.50
CA LEU A 221 5.91 -13.97 -14.02
C LEU A 221 5.60 -15.47 -13.91
N ILE A 222 5.75 -16.18 -15.03
CA ILE A 222 5.40 -17.60 -15.18
C ILE A 222 6.58 -18.42 -15.74
N ASP A 223 6.35 -19.74 -15.86
CA ASP A 223 7.27 -20.73 -16.47
C ASP A 223 8.60 -20.88 -15.72
N PHE A 224 8.52 -21.50 -14.54
CA PHE A 224 9.69 -21.79 -13.69
C PHE A 224 10.38 -23.11 -14.01
N GLY A 225 10.11 -23.73 -15.17
CA GLY A 225 10.71 -25.01 -15.55
C GLY A 225 12.24 -24.98 -15.61
N LEU A 226 12.81 -23.83 -15.99
CA LEU A 226 14.26 -23.60 -16.01
C LEU A 226 14.80 -22.91 -14.75
N ALA A 227 13.98 -22.65 -13.73
CA ALA A 227 14.46 -22.00 -12.51
C ALA A 227 15.51 -22.87 -11.79
N LYS A 228 16.32 -22.25 -10.93
CA LYS A 228 17.36 -22.95 -10.16
C LYS A 228 17.60 -22.26 -8.82
N LYS A 229 17.85 -23.05 -7.77
CA LYS A 229 18.34 -22.49 -6.50
C LYS A 229 19.77 -21.98 -6.66
N TYR A 230 20.00 -20.71 -6.36
CA TYR A 230 21.33 -20.10 -6.43
C TYR A 230 22.03 -20.04 -5.07
N ARG A 231 21.28 -20.26 -3.97
CA ARG A 231 21.85 -20.40 -2.63
C ARG A 231 21.05 -21.39 -1.79
N ASP A 232 21.69 -21.94 -0.79
CA ASP A 232 21.03 -22.80 0.17
C ASP A 232 20.01 -22.00 1.03
N PRO A 233 18.75 -22.43 1.16
CA PRO A 233 17.74 -21.70 1.92
C PRO A 233 17.98 -21.58 3.43
N ARG A 234 18.78 -22.49 4.02
CA ARG A 234 19.03 -22.54 5.47
C ARG A 234 20.33 -21.83 5.82
N MET A 235 21.42 -22.15 5.14
CA MET A 235 22.75 -21.59 5.44
C MET A 235 23.08 -20.32 4.63
N GLY A 236 22.27 -19.99 3.62
CA GLY A 236 22.51 -18.82 2.76
C GLY A 236 23.71 -18.95 1.82
N GLN A 237 24.40 -20.10 1.83
CA GLN A 237 25.61 -20.35 1.04
C GLN A 237 25.29 -20.31 -0.45
N HIS A 238 26.00 -19.47 -1.19
CA HIS A 238 25.86 -19.34 -2.63
C HIS A 238 26.38 -20.59 -3.36
N ILE A 239 25.78 -20.93 -4.51
CA ILE A 239 26.31 -21.99 -5.38
C ILE A 239 27.72 -21.64 -5.82
N SER A 240 28.59 -22.64 -5.97
CA SER A 240 29.95 -22.42 -6.47
C SER A 240 29.95 -21.96 -7.92
N TYR A 241 30.88 -21.07 -8.25
CA TYR A 241 31.17 -20.69 -9.63
C TYR A 241 31.61 -21.92 -10.46
N ARG A 242 31.07 -22.06 -11.67
CA ARG A 242 31.41 -23.15 -12.61
C ARG A 242 31.38 -22.63 -14.03
N GLU A 243 32.22 -23.21 -14.88
CA GLU A 243 32.29 -22.93 -16.31
C GLU A 243 31.88 -24.17 -17.13
N ASN A 244 31.95 -24.09 -18.45
CA ASN A 244 31.62 -25.18 -19.38
C ASN A 244 30.17 -25.68 -19.28
N LYS A 245 29.22 -24.80 -18.95
CA LYS A 245 27.79 -25.08 -19.00
C LYS A 245 27.25 -24.95 -20.41
N ASN A 246 26.23 -25.74 -20.73
CA ASN A 246 25.42 -25.51 -21.92
C ASN A 246 24.55 -24.26 -21.73
N LEU A 247 24.36 -23.50 -22.81
CA LEU A 247 23.44 -22.36 -22.83
C LEU A 247 22.05 -22.80 -22.34
N THR A 248 21.60 -22.19 -21.25
CA THR A 248 20.26 -22.38 -20.68
C THR A 248 19.46 -21.09 -20.84
N GLY A 249 18.20 -21.23 -21.25
CA GLY A 249 17.30 -20.10 -21.54
C GLY A 249 17.31 -19.66 -23.00
N THR A 250 16.51 -18.64 -23.29
CA THR A 250 16.30 -18.13 -24.65
C THR A 250 17.50 -17.29 -25.13
N ALA A 251 18.29 -17.83 -26.06
CA ALA A 251 19.54 -17.23 -26.58
C ALA A 251 19.47 -15.71 -26.89
N ARG A 252 18.34 -15.23 -27.41
CA ARG A 252 18.10 -13.81 -27.74
C ARG A 252 18.24 -12.92 -26.50
N TYR A 253 17.72 -13.35 -25.35
CA TYR A 253 17.66 -12.56 -24.12
C TYR A 253 18.67 -13.02 -23.07
N ALA A 254 19.23 -14.23 -23.18
CA ALA A 254 20.23 -14.75 -22.24
C ALA A 254 21.47 -13.84 -22.07
N SER A 255 22.00 -13.72 -20.85
CA SER A 255 23.22 -12.95 -20.56
C SER A 255 24.43 -13.46 -21.33
N ILE A 256 25.48 -12.63 -21.45
CA ILE A 256 26.72 -13.07 -22.10
C ILE A 256 27.34 -14.26 -21.35
N ASN A 257 27.32 -14.26 -20.01
CA ASN A 257 27.83 -15.37 -19.20
C ASN A 257 27.15 -16.70 -19.56
N ALA A 258 25.83 -16.70 -19.80
CA ALA A 258 25.11 -17.90 -20.22
C ALA A 258 25.56 -18.42 -21.60
N HIS A 259 25.94 -17.51 -22.52
CA HIS A 259 26.49 -17.87 -23.84
C HIS A 259 27.88 -18.49 -23.76
N VAL A 260 28.74 -18.00 -22.87
CA VAL A 260 30.10 -18.55 -22.67
C VAL A 260 30.16 -19.73 -21.72
N GLY A 261 29.01 -20.22 -21.26
CA GLY A 261 28.92 -21.40 -20.40
C GLY A 261 29.35 -21.16 -18.96
N ILE A 262 29.28 -19.92 -18.48
CA ILE A 262 29.43 -19.61 -17.05
C ILE A 262 28.11 -19.93 -16.35
N GLU A 263 28.20 -20.52 -15.15
CA GLU A 263 27.06 -20.79 -14.28
C GLU A 263 26.27 -19.49 -14.04
N GLN A 264 24.95 -19.56 -14.19
CA GLN A 264 24.09 -18.38 -14.04
C GLN A 264 23.83 -18.10 -12.56
N SER A 265 23.73 -16.82 -12.23
CA SER A 265 23.43 -16.24 -10.92
C SER A 265 22.47 -15.06 -11.09
N ARG A 266 22.19 -14.33 -10.00
CA ARG A 266 21.24 -13.21 -10.00
C ARG A 266 21.56 -12.13 -11.02
N ARG A 267 22.85 -11.84 -11.26
CA ARG A 267 23.29 -10.83 -12.24
C ARG A 267 22.87 -11.17 -13.67
N ASP A 268 22.70 -12.46 -13.97
CA ASP A 268 22.36 -12.94 -15.31
C ASP A 268 20.89 -12.71 -15.63
N ASP A 269 19.99 -12.93 -14.67
CA ASP A 269 18.58 -12.56 -14.80
C ASP A 269 18.44 -11.04 -14.99
N MET A 270 19.24 -10.23 -14.27
CA MET A 270 19.22 -8.77 -14.40
C MET A 270 19.75 -8.28 -15.75
N GLU A 271 20.82 -8.87 -16.28
CA GLU A 271 21.32 -8.54 -17.63
C GLU A 271 20.30 -8.93 -18.71
N SER A 272 19.68 -10.10 -18.59
CA SER A 272 18.60 -10.53 -19.48
C SER A 272 17.39 -9.60 -19.44
N LEU A 273 17.03 -9.09 -18.26
CA LEU A 273 15.98 -8.09 -18.12
C LEU A 273 16.30 -6.80 -18.87
N GLY A 274 17.55 -6.33 -18.81
CA GLY A 274 18.00 -5.15 -19.55
C GLY A 274 17.84 -5.33 -21.06
N TYR A 275 18.21 -6.49 -21.60
CA TYR A 275 18.00 -6.81 -23.01
C TYR A 275 16.52 -6.81 -23.39
N LEU A 276 15.64 -7.24 -22.49
CA LEU A 276 14.21 -7.25 -22.70
C LEU A 276 13.61 -5.83 -22.72
N LEU A 277 14.06 -4.94 -21.83
CA LEU A 277 13.67 -3.52 -21.85
C LEU A 277 14.11 -2.83 -23.16
N MET A 278 15.34 -3.09 -23.60
CA MET A 278 15.82 -2.56 -24.89
C MET A 278 15.05 -3.16 -26.07
N TYR A 279 14.68 -4.44 -26.03
CA TYR A 279 13.87 -5.08 -27.06
C TYR A 279 12.52 -4.36 -27.25
N PHE A 280 11.84 -4.02 -26.15
CA PHE A 280 10.56 -3.33 -26.19
C PHE A 280 10.64 -1.89 -26.72
N VAL A 281 11.62 -1.10 -26.27
CA VAL A 281 11.71 0.32 -26.67
C VAL A 281 12.27 0.49 -28.09
N ARG A 282 13.14 -0.44 -28.53
CA ARG A 282 13.78 -0.41 -29.86
C ARG A 282 12.97 -1.09 -30.96
N GLY A 283 12.09 -2.02 -30.60
CA GLY A 283 11.40 -2.90 -31.53
C GLY A 283 12.17 -4.18 -31.91
N GLY A 284 13.47 -4.21 -31.60
CA GLY A 284 14.35 -5.33 -31.88
C GLY A 284 15.77 -5.12 -31.36
N LEU A 285 16.50 -6.23 -31.25
CA LEU A 285 17.88 -6.31 -30.78
C LEU A 285 18.85 -6.51 -31.95
N PRO A 286 20.08 -5.95 -31.89
CA PRO A 286 21.05 -6.00 -33.00
C PRO A 286 21.49 -7.41 -33.46
N TRP A 287 21.29 -8.42 -32.61
CA TRP A 287 21.63 -9.82 -32.89
C TRP A 287 20.45 -10.66 -33.36
N GLN A 288 19.34 -10.04 -33.79
CA GLN A 288 18.23 -10.72 -34.46
C GLN A 288 18.49 -10.85 -35.96
N GLY A 289 17.91 -11.89 -36.59
CA GLY A 289 17.98 -12.07 -38.05
C GLY A 289 19.33 -12.58 -38.61
N LEU A 290 20.30 -12.94 -37.76
CA LEU A 290 21.61 -13.44 -38.20
C LEU A 290 21.49 -14.77 -38.96
N LYS A 291 22.05 -14.83 -40.18
CA LYS A 291 22.12 -16.04 -41.01
C LYS A 291 23.22 -16.98 -40.50
N ALA A 292 22.90 -18.26 -40.33
CA ALA A 292 23.84 -19.30 -39.91
C ALA A 292 23.41 -20.66 -40.47
N ALA A 293 24.37 -21.57 -40.70
CA ALA A 293 24.15 -22.89 -41.26
C ALA A 293 23.48 -23.88 -40.27
N GLY A 294 23.52 -23.58 -38.97
CA GLY A 294 22.92 -24.43 -37.93
C GLY A 294 22.70 -23.71 -36.61
N LYS A 295 21.98 -24.37 -35.69
CA LYS A 295 21.57 -23.81 -34.39
C LYS A 295 22.76 -23.38 -33.52
N LYS A 296 23.82 -24.21 -33.48
CA LYS A 296 25.07 -23.93 -32.73
C LYS A 296 25.76 -22.67 -33.26
N GLN A 297 26.02 -22.62 -34.57
CA GLN A 297 26.62 -21.46 -35.22
C GLN A 297 25.76 -20.19 -35.08
N LYS A 298 24.42 -20.32 -35.06
CA LYS A 298 23.52 -19.21 -34.80
C LYS A 298 23.71 -18.63 -33.39
N TYR A 299 23.87 -19.49 -32.39
CA TYR A 299 24.10 -19.06 -31.00
C TYR A 299 25.46 -18.42 -30.82
N GLU A 300 26.50 -18.98 -31.44
CA GLU A 300 27.85 -18.38 -31.47
C GLU A 300 27.82 -16.97 -32.08
N LYS A 301 27.13 -16.76 -33.22
CA LYS A 301 26.98 -15.44 -33.83
C LYS A 301 26.21 -14.44 -32.96
N ILE A 302 25.19 -14.91 -32.21
CA ILE A 302 24.46 -14.06 -31.26
C ILE A 302 25.39 -13.64 -30.11
N ALA A 303 26.16 -14.57 -29.57
CA ALA A 303 27.11 -14.32 -28.49
C ALA A 303 28.19 -13.32 -28.92
N GLU A 304 28.82 -13.54 -30.08
CA GLU A 304 29.81 -12.66 -30.67
C GLU A 304 29.25 -11.25 -30.87
N LYS A 305 28.04 -11.13 -31.44
CA LYS A 305 27.40 -9.83 -31.65
C LYS A 305 27.07 -9.12 -30.34
N LYS A 306 26.70 -9.84 -29.27
CA LYS A 306 26.47 -9.26 -27.94
C LYS A 306 27.77 -8.73 -27.31
N MET A 307 28.86 -9.48 -27.41
CA MET A 307 30.16 -9.07 -26.86
C MET A 307 30.75 -7.87 -27.60
N THR A 308 30.57 -7.82 -28.93
CA THR A 308 31.12 -6.76 -29.79
C THR A 308 30.23 -5.52 -29.89
N THR A 309 29.07 -5.50 -29.22
CA THR A 309 28.19 -4.33 -29.16
C THR A 309 28.28 -3.69 -27.78
N PRO A 310 29.08 -2.63 -27.59
CA PRO A 310 29.11 -1.87 -26.32
C PRO A 310 27.73 -1.38 -25.92
N PHE A 311 27.49 -1.22 -24.62
CA PHE A 311 26.17 -0.79 -24.14
C PHE A 311 25.81 0.63 -24.59
N GLU A 312 26.81 1.49 -24.80
CA GLU A 312 26.67 2.83 -25.36
C GLU A 312 26.15 2.77 -26.80
N VAL A 313 26.55 1.75 -27.57
CA VAL A 313 26.06 1.50 -28.94
C VAL A 313 24.66 0.90 -28.89
N LEU A 314 24.43 -0.07 -28.00
CA LEU A 314 23.11 -0.69 -27.82
C LEU A 314 22.05 0.32 -27.39
N CYS A 315 22.40 1.25 -26.51
CA CYS A 315 21.51 2.25 -25.94
C CYS A 315 21.56 3.60 -26.68
N LYS A 316 22.34 3.72 -27.77
CA LYS A 316 22.44 4.95 -28.56
C LYS A 316 21.06 5.43 -29.01
N GLY A 317 20.75 6.69 -28.72
CA GLY A 317 19.47 7.32 -29.04
C GLY A 317 18.36 7.10 -27.99
N TYR A 318 18.69 6.48 -26.86
CA TYR A 318 17.80 6.31 -25.70
C TYR A 318 18.43 6.94 -24.45
N PRO A 319 17.65 7.17 -23.37
CA PRO A 319 18.17 7.78 -22.15
C PRO A 319 19.37 7.01 -21.55
N PRO A 320 20.37 7.72 -20.98
CA PRO A 320 21.61 7.12 -20.51
C PRO A 320 21.41 6.10 -19.37
N GLU A 321 20.29 6.17 -18.66
CA GLU A 321 19.87 5.22 -17.62
C GLU A 321 19.87 3.78 -18.11
N PHE A 322 19.52 3.52 -19.37
CA PHE A 322 19.59 2.15 -19.92
C PHE A 322 21.04 1.63 -19.95
N ALA A 323 22.00 2.48 -20.33
CA ALA A 323 23.42 2.12 -20.31
C ALA A 323 23.93 1.97 -18.87
N TYR A 324 23.52 2.86 -17.95
CA TYR A 324 23.87 2.75 -16.52
C TYR A 324 23.36 1.45 -15.90
N TYR A 325 22.15 1.01 -16.25
CA TYR A 325 21.60 -0.27 -15.84
C TYR A 325 22.49 -1.44 -16.27
N PHE A 326 22.88 -1.47 -17.55
CA PHE A 326 23.73 -2.55 -18.07
C PHE A 326 25.13 -2.54 -17.46
N ASN A 327 25.75 -1.36 -17.35
CA ASN A 327 27.08 -1.22 -16.75
C ASN A 327 27.08 -1.67 -15.29
N TYR A 328 26.02 -1.35 -14.54
CA TYR A 328 25.82 -1.87 -13.19
C TYR A 328 25.70 -3.40 -13.17
N CYS A 329 24.80 -3.98 -13.98
CA CYS A 329 24.56 -5.42 -14.00
C CYS A 329 25.82 -6.21 -14.41
N ARG A 330 26.58 -5.69 -15.39
CA ARG A 330 27.83 -6.30 -15.86
C ARG A 330 28.96 -6.22 -14.83
N GLY A 331 28.93 -5.19 -13.96
CA GLY A 331 29.89 -5.01 -12.88
C GLY A 331 29.68 -5.91 -11.66
N LEU A 332 28.52 -6.56 -11.53
CA LEU A 332 28.22 -7.44 -10.40
C LEU A 332 29.10 -8.70 -10.38
N ARG A 333 29.70 -8.99 -9.23
CA ARG A 333 30.37 -10.28 -8.99
C ARG A 333 29.35 -11.41 -8.97
N PHE A 334 29.83 -12.64 -9.15
CA PHE A 334 28.98 -13.83 -9.27
C PHE A 334 28.06 -14.05 -8.06
N GLU A 335 28.57 -13.81 -6.85
CA GLU A 335 27.82 -14.02 -5.61
C GLU A 335 27.11 -12.75 -5.13
N GLU A 336 27.36 -11.61 -5.78
CA GLU A 336 26.91 -10.31 -5.33
C GLU A 336 25.39 -10.16 -5.43
N THR A 337 24.81 -9.50 -4.44
CA THR A 337 23.38 -9.18 -4.45
C THR A 337 23.17 -7.92 -5.29
N PRO A 338 22.39 -7.95 -6.38
CA PRO A 338 22.01 -6.74 -7.08
C PRO A 338 21.29 -5.76 -6.15
N ASP A 339 21.61 -4.48 -6.24
CA ASP A 339 20.82 -3.42 -5.62
C ASP A 339 19.58 -3.15 -6.49
N TYR A 340 18.55 -3.96 -6.28
CA TYR A 340 17.28 -3.86 -7.01
C TYR A 340 16.63 -2.48 -6.83
N MET A 341 16.79 -1.85 -5.66
CA MET A 341 16.26 -0.52 -5.39
C MET A 341 16.96 0.54 -6.24
N TYR A 342 18.29 0.50 -6.35
CA TYR A 342 19.04 1.38 -7.24
C TYR A 342 18.57 1.22 -8.70
N LEU A 343 18.47 -0.02 -9.18
CA LEU A 343 18.04 -0.31 -10.55
C LEU A 343 16.60 0.16 -10.84
N ARG A 344 15.67 0.02 -9.88
CA ARG A 344 14.31 0.57 -9.99
C ARG A 344 14.29 2.09 -9.93
N LYS A 345 15.06 2.69 -9.02
CA LYS A 345 15.18 4.16 -8.88
C LYS A 345 15.70 4.80 -10.16
N LEU A 346 16.66 4.17 -10.84
CA LEU A 346 17.20 4.62 -12.11
C LEU A 346 16.08 4.90 -13.13
N PHE A 347 15.20 3.91 -13.36
CA PHE A 347 14.07 4.05 -14.28
C PHE A 347 12.92 4.89 -13.73
N LEU A 348 12.69 4.89 -12.41
CA LEU A 348 11.65 5.72 -11.78
C LEU A 348 12.00 7.22 -11.85
N VAL A 349 13.27 7.59 -11.68
CA VAL A 349 13.74 8.96 -11.84
C VAL A 349 13.59 9.40 -13.29
N LEU A 350 13.99 8.56 -14.25
CA LEU A 350 13.77 8.80 -15.68
C LEU A 350 12.28 8.93 -16.03
N PHE A 351 11.42 8.09 -15.45
CA PHE A 351 9.97 8.14 -15.66
C PHE A 351 9.39 9.50 -15.25
N ARG A 352 9.84 10.01 -14.09
CA ARG A 352 9.42 11.32 -13.57
C ARG A 352 10.02 12.48 -14.37
N SER A 353 11.28 12.39 -14.79
CA SER A 353 11.94 13.45 -15.58
C SER A 353 11.31 13.64 -16.96
N LEU A 354 10.72 12.58 -17.52
CA LEU A 354 9.92 12.63 -18.76
C LEU A 354 8.47 13.09 -18.54
N GLY A 355 8.08 13.49 -17.32
CA GLY A 355 6.74 13.99 -16.99
C GLY A 355 5.65 12.92 -17.08
N HIS A 356 6.00 11.64 -17.01
CA HIS A 356 5.02 10.56 -17.09
C HIS A 356 4.30 10.35 -15.74
N GLN A 357 3.02 10.01 -15.82
CA GLN A 357 2.20 9.62 -14.66
C GLN A 357 2.08 8.10 -14.59
N TYR A 358 2.22 7.54 -13.38
CA TYR A 358 2.10 6.09 -13.15
C TYR A 358 0.62 5.73 -12.97
N ASP A 359 -0.12 5.79 -14.07
CA ASP A 359 -1.58 5.63 -14.15
C ASP A 359 -2.01 4.22 -14.59
N TYR A 360 -1.05 3.30 -14.76
CA TYR A 360 -1.27 1.94 -15.27
C TYR A 360 -1.88 1.89 -16.68
N ASN A 361 -1.78 2.99 -17.45
CA ASN A 361 -2.26 3.05 -18.83
C ASN A 361 -1.12 2.71 -19.81
N PHE A 362 -1.11 1.48 -20.30
CA PHE A 362 -0.12 0.94 -21.22
C PHE A 362 -0.55 1.14 -22.69
N ASP A 363 0.38 0.97 -23.63
CA ASP A 363 0.10 1.24 -25.06
C ASP A 363 -1.04 0.40 -25.62
N TRP A 364 -1.20 -0.84 -25.15
CA TRP A 364 -2.23 -1.76 -25.62
C TRP A 364 -3.65 -1.38 -25.16
N ASN A 365 -3.79 -0.59 -24.09
CA ASN A 365 -5.11 -0.13 -23.63
C ASN A 365 -5.81 0.76 -24.68
N LYS A 366 -5.07 1.34 -25.64
CA LYS A 366 -5.63 2.09 -26.78
C LYS A 366 -6.35 1.20 -27.81
N PHE A 367 -6.06 -0.10 -27.82
CA PHE A 367 -6.60 -1.05 -28.80
C PHE A 367 -7.81 -1.83 -28.25
N GLU A 368 -7.92 -2.00 -26.93
CA GLU A 368 -9.12 -2.56 -26.28
C GLU A 368 -10.38 -1.70 -26.52
N TYR A 369 -10.22 -0.37 -26.62
CA TYR A 369 -11.31 0.56 -26.94
C TYR A 369 -11.86 0.46 -28.37
N LYS A 370 -11.19 -0.24 -29.31
CA LYS A 370 -11.63 -0.35 -30.71
C LYS A 370 -12.45 -1.61 -31.03
N ALA A 371 -12.56 -2.56 -30.09
CA ALA A 371 -13.25 -3.83 -30.33
C ALA A 371 -14.78 -3.79 -30.09
N VAL A 372 -15.34 -2.66 -29.63
CA VAL A 372 -16.78 -2.52 -29.36
C VAL A 372 -17.32 -1.23 -29.99
N ALA A 373 -17.61 -1.27 -31.29
CA ALA A 373 -18.49 -0.29 -31.94
C ALA A 373 -19.12 -0.90 -33.21
N PRO A 374 -20.44 -0.79 -33.43
CA PRO A 374 -21.09 -1.19 -34.68
C PRO A 374 -20.84 -0.19 -35.81
N SER A 375 -20.82 -0.72 -37.03
CA SER A 375 -20.60 -0.06 -38.31
C SER A 375 -21.61 1.02 -38.70
N SER A 376 -21.13 2.15 -39.21
CA SER A 376 -21.86 2.97 -40.19
C SER A 376 -20.90 3.67 -41.15
N THR A 377 -21.24 3.59 -42.44
CA THR A 377 -20.48 3.83 -43.66
C THR A 377 -20.41 5.30 -44.13
N ALA A 378 -19.28 5.62 -44.81
CA ALA A 378 -19.05 6.59 -45.92
C ALA A 378 -19.40 8.09 -45.69
N HIS A 379 -18.61 9.10 -46.11
CA HIS A 379 -17.85 9.26 -47.37
C HIS A 379 -16.60 10.17 -47.27
N GLN A 380 -15.73 10.00 -48.27
CA GLN A 380 -14.50 10.71 -48.72
C GLN A 380 -14.60 12.27 -48.82
N GLN A 381 -13.56 13.12 -48.90
CA GLN A 381 -12.28 13.09 -49.66
C GLN A 381 -11.33 14.29 -49.26
N SER A 382 -9.99 14.05 -49.31
CA SER A 382 -8.78 14.91 -49.56
C SER A 382 -8.84 16.47 -49.63
N ALA A 383 -7.81 17.31 -49.33
CA ALA A 383 -6.49 17.31 -48.66
C ALA A 383 -5.98 18.81 -48.58
N PRO A 384 -4.75 19.15 -48.13
CA PRO A 384 -4.35 20.17 -47.11
C PRO A 384 -4.08 21.60 -47.70
N PRO A 385 -3.57 22.65 -47.00
CA PRO A 385 -2.84 22.71 -45.73
C PRO A 385 -3.14 23.93 -44.81
N ASN A 386 -2.25 24.12 -43.84
CA ASN A 386 -2.05 25.25 -42.95
C ASN A 386 -2.78 25.20 -41.61
N VAL A 387 -1.95 24.84 -40.62
CA VAL A 387 -2.11 25.04 -39.20
C VAL A 387 -2.20 26.54 -38.91
N PRO A 388 -3.23 26.98 -38.17
CA PRO A 388 -3.01 27.93 -37.10
C PRO A 388 -3.33 27.24 -35.77
N TYR A 389 -2.38 27.38 -34.85
CA TYR A 389 -2.59 27.21 -33.43
C TYR A 389 -3.90 27.90 -33.00
N GLY A 390 -4.88 27.13 -32.53
CA GLY A 390 -6.14 27.70 -32.05
C GLY A 390 -7.33 26.74 -32.08
N GLY A 391 -7.27 25.67 -31.29
CA GLY A 391 -8.43 24.79 -31.11
C GLY A 391 -8.35 24.12 -29.76
N ARG A 392 -9.06 24.67 -28.76
CA ARG A 392 -9.34 23.98 -27.50
C ARG A 392 -9.89 22.60 -27.85
N LEU A 393 -9.18 21.54 -27.43
CA LEU A 393 -9.77 20.20 -27.32
C LEU A 393 -11.07 20.37 -26.53
N LYS A 394 -12.22 20.17 -27.18
CA LYS A 394 -13.49 19.97 -26.49
C LYS A 394 -13.40 18.62 -25.79
N ILE A 395 -12.76 18.63 -24.61
CA ILE A 395 -12.99 17.62 -23.59
C ILE A 395 -14.48 17.65 -23.32
N ASN A 396 -15.15 16.49 -23.37
CA ASN A 396 -16.55 16.38 -23.02
C ASN A 396 -16.75 16.98 -21.61
N PRO A 397 -17.47 18.10 -21.44
CA PRO A 397 -17.45 18.87 -20.20
C PRO A 397 -18.18 18.18 -19.02
N HIS A 398 -18.79 17.00 -19.25
CA HIS A 398 -19.63 16.30 -18.27
C HIS A 398 -19.07 14.92 -17.86
N PHE A 399 -17.75 14.75 -17.74
CA PHE A 399 -17.21 13.57 -17.06
C PHE A 399 -17.29 13.78 -15.53
N GLY A 400 -18.33 13.23 -14.90
CA GLY A 400 -18.53 13.29 -13.45
C GLY A 400 -19.38 14.46 -12.96
N MET A 401 -19.29 14.75 -11.66
CA MET A 401 -20.03 15.82 -10.97
C MET A 401 -19.49 17.20 -11.35
N ASP A 402 -20.32 18.04 -11.94
CA ASP A 402 -20.00 19.44 -12.23
C ASP A 402 -20.22 20.36 -11.01
N SER A 403 -19.92 21.65 -11.15
CA SER A 403 -20.01 22.61 -10.05
C SER A 403 -21.44 22.83 -9.53
N GLU A 404 -22.45 22.75 -10.40
CA GLU A 404 -23.86 22.89 -10.00
C GLU A 404 -24.30 21.67 -9.19
N THR A 405 -23.96 20.47 -9.66
CA THR A 405 -24.26 19.22 -8.96
C THR A 405 -23.48 19.14 -7.64
N PHE A 406 -22.22 19.60 -7.63
CA PHE A 406 -21.41 19.73 -6.41
C PHE A 406 -22.07 20.65 -5.39
N LEU A 407 -22.61 21.80 -5.82
CA LEU A 407 -23.28 22.74 -4.92
C LEU A 407 -24.52 22.09 -4.29
N LYS A 408 -25.38 21.46 -5.10
CA LYS A 408 -26.59 20.78 -4.61
C LYS A 408 -26.26 19.65 -3.64
N PHE A 409 -25.26 18.83 -3.98
CA PHE A 409 -24.82 17.74 -3.10
C PHE A 409 -24.17 18.28 -1.82
N GLY A 410 -23.34 19.33 -1.93
CA GLY A 410 -22.71 20.01 -0.81
C GLY A 410 -23.72 20.61 0.16
N GLU A 411 -24.76 21.30 -0.34
CA GLU A 411 -25.87 21.83 0.46
C GLU A 411 -26.62 20.72 1.20
N ALA A 412 -26.94 19.62 0.51
CA ALA A 412 -27.59 18.47 1.13
C ALA A 412 -26.72 17.84 2.23
N MET A 413 -25.42 17.71 1.99
CA MET A 413 -24.47 17.18 2.97
C MET A 413 -24.30 18.12 4.18
N LEU A 414 -24.21 19.43 3.96
CA LEU A 414 -24.12 20.41 5.04
C LEU A 414 -25.36 20.36 5.94
N LYS A 415 -26.55 20.32 5.32
CA LYS A 415 -27.82 20.14 6.04
C LYS A 415 -27.82 18.84 6.86
N TYR A 416 -27.39 17.75 6.25
CA TYR A 416 -27.26 16.46 6.93
C TYR A 416 -26.32 16.51 8.13
N ILE A 417 -25.13 17.12 7.98
CA ILE A 417 -24.15 17.26 9.06
C ILE A 417 -24.72 18.07 10.23
N THR A 418 -25.44 19.16 9.94
CA THR A 418 -26.08 19.97 11.00
C THR A 418 -27.17 19.18 11.72
N GLU A 419 -28.06 18.50 10.99
CA GLU A 419 -29.12 17.66 11.58
C GLU A 419 -28.54 16.50 12.40
N TYR A 420 -27.49 15.85 11.89
CA TYR A 420 -26.77 14.79 12.60
C TYR A 420 -26.14 15.30 13.90
N THR A 421 -25.46 16.44 13.86
CA THR A 421 -24.75 16.99 15.01
C THR A 421 -25.72 17.48 16.09
N ASP A 422 -26.79 18.17 15.71
CA ASP A 422 -27.77 18.72 16.64
C ASP A 422 -28.59 17.62 17.34
N ASN A 423 -28.91 16.55 16.61
CA ASN A 423 -29.72 15.43 17.10
C ASN A 423 -28.89 14.20 17.53
N ILE A 424 -27.56 14.31 17.62
CA ILE A 424 -26.67 13.18 17.94
C ILE A 424 -26.99 12.51 19.29
N ARG A 425 -27.63 13.23 20.22
CA ARG A 425 -28.10 12.71 21.52
C ARG A 425 -29.13 11.59 21.38
N GLU A 426 -29.94 11.61 20.33
CA GLU A 426 -31.02 10.65 20.11
C GLU A 426 -30.50 9.33 19.56
N ARG A 427 -29.25 9.30 19.07
CA ARG A 427 -28.63 8.11 18.50
C ARG A 427 -28.01 7.23 19.58
N ARG A 428 -28.19 5.91 19.43
CA ARG A 428 -27.51 4.91 20.26
C ARG A 428 -26.00 5.02 20.08
N VAL A 429 -25.25 5.30 21.13
CA VAL A 429 -23.81 5.62 21.07
C VAL A 429 -22.99 4.49 20.44
N LEU A 430 -23.21 3.25 20.91
CA LEU A 430 -22.56 2.05 20.39
C LEU A 430 -23.48 1.29 19.44
N PRO A 431 -22.98 0.90 18.25
CA PRO A 431 -23.76 0.13 17.29
C PRO A 431 -24.00 -1.30 17.78
N THR A 432 -25.07 -1.95 17.28
CA THR A 432 -25.45 -3.33 17.62
C THR A 432 -25.01 -4.36 16.57
N VAL A 433 -24.10 -3.97 15.68
CA VAL A 433 -23.68 -4.78 14.53
C VAL A 433 -22.58 -5.78 14.89
N SER A 434 -22.50 -6.88 14.15
CA SER A 434 -21.43 -7.88 14.27
C SER A 434 -20.33 -7.66 13.22
N PRO A 435 -19.09 -8.13 13.45
CA PRO A 435 -18.03 -8.06 12.45
C PRO A 435 -18.47 -8.64 11.09
N GLY A 436 -18.26 -7.88 10.02
CA GLY A 436 -18.67 -8.25 8.66
C GLY A 436 -20.06 -7.77 8.23
N TYR A 437 -20.87 -7.13 9.11
CA TYR A 437 -22.25 -6.69 8.80
C TYR A 437 -22.38 -5.82 7.55
N LEU A 438 -21.35 -5.04 7.21
CA LEU A 438 -21.38 -4.08 6.10
C LEU A 438 -21.28 -4.76 4.74
N ARG A 439 -20.59 -5.91 4.66
CA ARG A 439 -20.32 -6.64 3.40
C ARG A 439 -21.59 -7.03 2.64
N PRO A 440 -22.66 -7.56 3.27
CA PRO A 440 -23.90 -7.86 2.56
C PRO A 440 -24.73 -6.62 2.17
N LEU A 441 -24.42 -5.43 2.72
CA LEU A 441 -25.17 -4.19 2.44
C LEU A 441 -24.63 -3.39 1.24
N ILE A 442 -23.44 -3.76 0.75
CA ILE A 442 -22.72 -3.08 -0.34
C ILE A 442 -22.45 -4.08 -1.46
N PRO A 443 -22.51 -3.68 -2.75
CA PRO A 443 -22.13 -4.53 -3.87
C PRO A 443 -20.75 -5.19 -3.72
N SER A 444 -20.60 -6.39 -4.30
CA SER A 444 -19.34 -7.17 -4.22
C SER A 444 -18.19 -6.60 -5.08
N SER A 445 -18.52 -5.66 -5.97
CA SER A 445 -17.67 -4.93 -6.91
C SER A 445 -18.02 -3.45 -6.89
N PRO A 446 -17.11 -2.55 -7.30
CA PRO A 446 -17.50 -1.18 -7.65
C PRO A 446 -18.51 -1.20 -8.82
N PRO A 447 -19.36 -0.17 -8.95
CA PRO A 447 -20.26 -0.06 -10.09
C PRO A 447 -19.47 0.23 -11.37
N ASP A 448 -19.94 -0.30 -12.50
CA ASP A 448 -19.33 -0.04 -13.82
C ASP A 448 -19.63 1.38 -14.33
N GLU A 449 -20.76 1.95 -13.89
CA GLU A 449 -21.20 3.32 -14.21
C GLU A 449 -21.35 4.17 -12.94
N GLY A 450 -21.29 5.50 -13.09
CA GLY A 450 -21.49 6.42 -11.98
C GLY A 450 -22.94 6.40 -11.49
N GLU A 451 -23.13 6.35 -10.17
CA GLU A 451 -24.45 6.41 -9.55
C GLU A 451 -24.86 7.86 -9.23
N PRO A 452 -26.17 8.18 -9.21
CA PRO A 452 -26.66 9.45 -8.68
C PRO A 452 -26.22 9.65 -7.23
N TRP A 453 -25.75 10.86 -6.88
CA TRP A 453 -25.28 11.16 -5.51
C TRP A 453 -26.39 10.98 -4.46
N GLN A 454 -27.66 11.04 -4.86
CA GLN A 454 -28.81 10.79 -4.02
C GLN A 454 -28.84 9.34 -3.48
N ASN A 455 -28.40 8.36 -4.30
CA ASN A 455 -28.26 6.97 -3.85
C ASN A 455 -27.17 6.88 -2.78
N ILE A 456 -26.05 7.59 -2.98
CA ILE A 456 -24.95 7.66 -2.02
C ILE A 456 -25.43 8.29 -0.70
N MET A 457 -26.21 9.37 -0.76
CA MET A 457 -26.80 9.99 0.43
C MET A 457 -27.77 9.06 1.17
N ALA A 458 -28.62 8.32 0.45
CA ALA A 458 -29.54 7.36 1.04
C ALA A 458 -28.79 6.24 1.79
N ASP A 459 -27.62 5.85 1.28
CA ASP A 459 -26.78 4.82 1.89
C ASP A 459 -26.06 5.28 3.15
N ILE A 460 -25.93 6.58 3.42
CA ILE A 460 -25.32 7.06 4.66
C ILE A 460 -26.13 6.56 5.87
N GLU A 461 -27.44 6.76 5.89
CA GLU A 461 -28.28 6.28 7.00
C GLU A 461 -28.57 4.78 6.93
N ARG A 462 -28.74 4.24 5.72
CA ARG A 462 -29.10 2.83 5.54
C ARG A 462 -27.94 1.88 5.84
N VAL A 463 -26.73 2.26 5.44
CA VAL A 463 -25.56 1.36 5.38
C VAL A 463 -24.48 1.77 6.37
N ILE A 464 -24.16 3.06 6.47
CA ILE A 464 -23.03 3.55 7.26
C ILE A 464 -23.40 3.77 8.72
N MET A 465 -24.39 4.62 8.99
CA MET A 465 -24.76 5.03 10.35
C MET A 465 -25.08 3.87 11.32
N PRO A 466 -25.69 2.74 10.91
CA PRO A 466 -25.96 1.62 11.82
C PRO A 466 -24.72 0.99 12.46
N GLY A 467 -23.52 1.16 11.88
CA GLY A 467 -22.26 0.69 12.46
C GLY A 467 -21.31 1.79 12.90
N VAL A 468 -21.75 3.06 12.91
CA VAL A 468 -20.96 4.17 13.46
C VAL A 468 -21.03 4.13 14.98
N THR A 469 -19.87 4.23 15.64
CA THR A 469 -19.83 4.66 17.05
C THR A 469 -19.87 6.19 17.07
N HIS A 470 -20.85 6.78 17.76
CA HIS A 470 -21.06 8.22 17.74
C HIS A 470 -20.16 8.95 18.76
N TRP A 471 -18.88 9.13 18.42
CA TRP A 471 -17.84 9.72 19.27
C TRP A 471 -18.15 11.11 19.83
N ASN A 472 -18.97 11.90 19.12
CA ASN A 472 -19.36 13.25 19.54
C ASN A 472 -20.71 13.29 20.29
N SER A 473 -21.30 12.13 20.59
CA SER A 473 -22.50 12.08 21.43
C SER A 473 -22.18 12.56 22.86
N PRO A 474 -23.04 13.39 23.49
CA PRO A 474 -22.95 13.70 24.92
C PRO A 474 -23.02 12.49 25.86
N HIS A 475 -23.36 11.32 25.34
CA HIS A 475 -23.42 10.05 26.07
C HIS A 475 -22.21 9.13 25.79
N PHE A 476 -21.25 9.60 25.00
CA PHE A 476 -19.97 8.94 24.77
C PHE A 476 -18.96 9.38 25.83
N HIS A 477 -18.50 8.46 26.66
CA HIS A 477 -17.57 8.71 27.77
C HIS A 477 -16.34 7.78 27.74
N ALA A 478 -16.08 7.16 26.59
CA ALA A 478 -14.98 6.25 26.37
C ALA A 478 -13.67 6.95 25.97
N TYR A 479 -12.54 6.29 26.22
CA TYR A 479 -11.20 6.74 25.84
C TYR A 479 -10.89 8.17 26.35
N TYR A 480 -10.54 9.07 25.44
CA TYR A 480 -10.46 10.52 25.62
C TYR A 480 -11.27 11.17 24.48
N PRO A 481 -11.68 12.44 24.60
CA PRO A 481 -12.40 13.13 23.55
C PRO A 481 -11.67 13.11 22.21
N THR A 482 -12.44 13.11 21.14
CA THR A 482 -12.01 13.61 19.84
C THR A 482 -12.69 14.96 19.64
N ALA A 483 -11.89 15.99 19.39
CA ALA A 483 -12.40 17.32 19.16
C ALA A 483 -13.10 17.38 17.80
N ASN A 484 -14.21 18.13 17.74
CA ASN A 484 -14.96 18.39 16.52
C ASN A 484 -15.62 19.76 16.62
N SER A 485 -15.49 20.59 15.58
CA SER A 485 -16.17 21.89 15.53
C SER A 485 -16.48 22.36 14.12
N TYR A 486 -17.55 23.15 13.96
CA TYR A 486 -17.90 23.73 12.66
C TYR A 486 -16.76 24.56 12.03
N PRO A 487 -16.01 25.41 12.76
CA PRO A 487 -14.83 26.10 12.22
C PRO A 487 -13.79 25.15 11.62
N ALA A 488 -13.49 24.04 12.29
CA ALA A 488 -12.52 23.06 11.80
C ALA A 488 -13.04 22.28 10.59
N LEU A 489 -14.34 21.92 10.56
CA LEU A 489 -14.98 21.27 9.41
C LEU A 489 -14.91 22.14 8.15
N VAL A 490 -15.29 23.42 8.26
CA VAL A 490 -15.22 24.37 7.14
C VAL A 490 -13.78 24.57 6.66
N ALA A 491 -12.81 24.63 7.59
CA ALA A 491 -11.41 24.73 7.23
C ALA A 491 -10.87 23.48 6.53
N ASP A 492 -11.26 22.26 6.95
CA ASP A 492 -10.87 21.02 6.27
C ASP A 492 -11.54 20.91 4.89
N MET A 493 -12.75 21.45 4.69
CA MET A 493 -13.37 21.60 3.34
C MET A 493 -12.50 22.47 2.43
N LEU A 494 -12.08 23.64 2.91
CA LEU A 494 -11.21 24.54 2.15
C LEU A 494 -9.82 23.94 1.91
N SER A 495 -9.23 23.28 2.92
CA SER A 495 -7.95 22.58 2.76
C SER A 495 -8.04 21.50 1.69
N SER A 496 -9.16 20.79 1.61
CA SER A 496 -9.38 19.74 0.61
C SER A 496 -9.56 20.33 -0.80
N ALA A 497 -10.25 21.47 -0.91
CA ALA A 497 -10.41 22.20 -2.18
C ALA A 497 -9.09 22.79 -2.70
N ILE A 498 -8.24 23.33 -1.82
CA ILE A 498 -6.89 23.80 -2.19
C ILE A 498 -6.02 22.63 -2.66
N GLY A 499 -6.12 21.47 -2.00
CA GLY A 499 -5.47 20.22 -2.43
C GLY A 499 -3.94 20.30 -2.52
N CYS A 500 -3.30 21.26 -1.85
CA CYS A 500 -1.86 21.44 -1.91
C CYS A 500 -1.11 20.38 -1.09
N VAL A 501 0.16 20.15 -1.46
CA VAL A 501 1.05 19.24 -0.73
C VAL A 501 2.29 20.01 -0.27
N GLY A 502 2.40 20.27 1.04
CA GLY A 502 3.38 21.17 1.63
C GLY A 502 4.71 20.51 2.05
N PHE A 503 5.29 19.65 1.20
CA PHE A 503 6.53 18.92 1.55
C PHE A 503 7.78 19.81 1.56
N THR A 504 7.79 20.84 0.72
CA THR A 504 8.77 21.94 0.75
C THR A 504 8.05 23.27 0.82
N TRP A 505 8.76 24.31 1.24
CA TRP A 505 8.20 25.67 1.25
C TRP A 505 7.71 26.07 -0.15
N ILE A 506 8.50 25.83 -1.21
CA ILE A 506 8.11 26.23 -2.57
C ILE A 506 6.89 25.46 -3.11
N ALA A 507 6.63 24.24 -2.61
CA ALA A 507 5.47 23.45 -3.03
C ALA A 507 4.15 24.08 -2.57
N SER A 508 4.15 24.76 -1.43
CA SER A 508 3.06 25.62 -0.98
C SER A 508 3.53 26.54 0.16
N PRO A 509 3.92 27.80 -0.14
CA PRO A 509 4.45 28.72 0.86
C PRO A 509 3.46 28.97 2.00
N SER A 510 2.19 29.22 1.68
CA SER A 510 1.14 29.45 2.68
C SER A 510 0.91 28.25 3.60
N CYS A 511 1.06 27.02 3.08
CA CYS A 511 0.96 25.80 3.90
C CYS A 511 2.05 25.76 4.98
N THR A 512 3.27 26.14 4.60
CA THR A 512 4.43 26.13 5.49
C THR A 512 4.39 27.29 6.48
N GLU A 513 4.20 28.52 5.99
CA GLU A 513 4.28 29.72 6.82
C GLU A 513 3.12 29.83 7.80
N LEU A 514 1.90 29.51 7.39
CA LEU A 514 0.77 29.51 8.33
C LEU A 514 1.00 28.46 9.43
N GLU A 515 1.60 27.31 9.12
CA GLU A 515 1.91 26.33 10.16
C GLU A 515 2.93 26.86 11.17
N ILE A 516 4.00 27.50 10.71
CA ILE A 516 4.99 28.12 11.60
C ILE A 516 4.30 29.12 12.55
N VAL A 517 3.45 30.01 12.02
CA VAL A 517 2.73 31.00 12.83
C VAL A 517 1.76 30.34 13.80
N MET A 518 1.00 29.34 13.36
CA MET A 518 0.05 28.62 14.22
C MET A 518 0.73 27.84 15.33
N MET A 519 1.89 27.26 15.06
CA MET A 519 2.67 26.55 16.07
C MET A 519 3.29 27.49 17.10
N ASP A 520 3.70 28.70 16.70
CA ASP A 520 4.16 29.73 17.63
C ASP A 520 2.99 30.29 18.46
N TRP A 521 1.83 30.54 17.86
CA TRP A 521 0.62 30.96 18.59
C TRP A 521 0.20 29.92 19.61
N LEU A 522 0.11 28.65 19.21
CA LEU A 522 -0.27 27.56 20.10
C LEU A 522 0.73 27.38 21.23
N GLY A 523 2.04 27.45 20.94
CA GLY A 523 3.09 27.39 21.96
C GLY A 523 2.99 28.53 22.98
N LYS A 524 2.68 29.76 22.52
CA LYS A 524 2.41 30.90 23.40
C LYS A 524 1.15 30.71 24.25
N MET A 525 0.07 30.14 23.69
CA MET A 525 -1.16 29.87 24.42
C MET A 525 -0.94 28.92 25.61
N VAL A 526 -0.17 27.84 25.40
CA VAL A 526 0.16 26.87 26.47
C VAL A 526 1.38 27.29 27.32
N HIS A 527 1.95 28.46 27.07
CA HIS A 527 3.10 29.01 27.81
C HIS A 527 4.36 28.12 27.74
N LEU A 528 4.67 27.60 26.55
CA LEU A 528 5.94 26.90 26.31
C LEU A 528 7.13 27.87 26.36
N PRO A 529 8.30 27.42 26.85
CA PRO A 529 9.53 28.20 26.82
C PRO A 529 9.90 28.68 25.39
N ASP A 530 10.47 29.88 25.29
CA ASP A 530 10.85 30.52 24.02
C ASP A 530 11.73 29.67 23.11
N LYS A 531 12.55 28.78 23.69
CA LYS A 531 13.38 27.82 22.95
C LYS A 531 12.58 26.90 22.02
N PHE A 532 11.28 26.76 22.22
CA PHE A 532 10.39 25.98 21.35
C PHE A 532 9.73 26.82 20.25
N LEU A 533 9.70 28.14 20.38
CA LEU A 533 9.00 29.03 19.46
C LEU A 533 9.93 29.42 18.32
N THR A 534 9.48 29.29 17.08
CA THR A 534 10.30 29.51 15.88
C THR A 534 10.85 30.93 15.83
N VAL A 535 10.00 31.93 16.10
CA VAL A 535 10.38 33.34 16.05
C VAL A 535 11.32 33.68 17.22
N GLU A 536 10.96 33.33 18.45
CA GLU A 536 11.72 33.73 19.65
C GLU A 536 13.10 33.03 19.71
N SER A 537 13.16 31.76 19.28
CA SER A 537 14.42 31.01 19.18
C SER A 537 15.24 31.31 17.92
N ARG A 538 14.81 32.26 17.08
CA ARG A 538 15.46 32.61 15.80
C ARG A 538 15.66 31.40 14.89
N GLY A 539 14.69 30.49 14.86
CA GLY A 539 14.69 29.28 14.04
C GLY A 539 15.48 28.09 14.59
N VAL A 540 16.08 28.21 15.79
CA VAL A 540 16.75 27.08 16.46
C VAL A 540 15.72 26.02 16.87
N GLY A 541 14.69 26.43 17.60
CA GLY A 541 13.53 25.61 17.91
C GLY A 541 12.43 25.74 16.87
N GLY A 542 11.32 25.05 17.10
CA GLY A 542 10.11 25.23 16.31
C GLY A 542 9.08 24.15 16.53
N GLY A 543 7.86 24.44 16.08
CA GLY A 543 6.74 23.50 16.10
C GLY A 543 6.37 22.99 14.72
N MET A 544 5.78 21.79 14.69
CA MET A 544 5.27 21.10 13.50
C MET A 544 4.01 20.32 13.85
N ILE A 545 3.09 20.19 12.88
CA ILE A 545 1.87 19.40 13.04
C ILE A 545 2.07 18.00 12.45
N GLN A 546 1.99 16.99 13.30
CA GLN A 546 1.97 15.56 12.98
C GLN A 546 0.53 15.02 12.90
N GLY A 547 0.36 13.79 12.42
CA GLY A 547 -0.94 13.13 12.42
C GLY A 547 -1.36 12.68 13.82
N THR A 548 -0.43 12.11 14.58
CA THR A 548 -0.74 11.57 15.92
C THR A 548 0.36 11.83 16.95
N ALA A 549 0.03 11.68 18.24
CA ALA A 549 1.03 11.66 19.32
C ALA A 549 1.96 10.44 19.18
N SER A 550 1.45 9.31 18.68
CA SER A 550 2.27 8.12 18.41
C SER A 550 3.39 8.38 17.39
N GLU A 551 3.09 9.13 16.33
CA GLU A 551 4.09 9.57 15.36
C GLU A 551 5.10 10.53 16.00
N ALA A 552 4.64 11.46 16.84
CA ALA A 552 5.52 12.37 17.57
C ALA A 552 6.48 11.64 18.53
N ASN A 553 5.98 10.64 19.28
CA ASN A 553 6.79 9.80 20.17
C ASN A 553 7.85 9.04 19.37
N LEU A 554 7.48 8.43 18.24
CA LEU A 554 8.43 7.72 17.36
C LEU A 554 9.48 8.67 16.77
N LEU A 555 9.03 9.82 16.26
CA LEU A 555 9.90 10.80 15.60
C LEU A 555 10.97 11.33 16.56
N THR A 556 10.57 11.74 17.76
CA THR A 556 11.50 12.26 18.77
C THR A 556 12.43 11.18 19.31
N LEU A 557 11.95 9.94 19.48
CA LEU A 557 12.79 8.80 19.86
C LEU A 557 13.86 8.53 18.79
N LEU A 558 13.48 8.50 17.51
CA LEU A 558 14.42 8.32 16.40
C LEU A 558 15.44 9.46 16.28
N THR A 559 15.02 10.70 16.54
CA THR A 559 15.92 11.86 16.63
C THR A 559 16.93 11.68 17.77
N ALA A 560 16.47 11.40 18.99
CA ALA A 560 17.33 11.17 20.15
C ALA A 560 18.30 10.00 19.94
N ARG A 561 17.83 8.92 19.30
CA ARG A 561 18.64 7.74 18.95
C ARG A 561 19.77 8.14 18.01
N THR A 562 19.46 8.90 16.97
CA THR A 562 20.46 9.33 15.98
C THR A 562 21.49 10.27 16.59
N ARG A 563 21.05 11.22 17.43
CA ARG A 563 21.93 12.09 18.23
C ARG A 563 22.88 11.28 19.10
N MET A 564 22.36 10.31 19.86
CA MET A 564 23.17 9.48 20.76
C MET A 564 24.15 8.58 20.01
N VAL A 565 23.74 8.00 18.87
CA VAL A 565 24.65 7.20 18.03
C VAL A 565 25.82 8.05 17.53
N LYS A 566 25.55 9.25 17.02
CA LYS A 566 26.61 10.19 16.59
C LYS A 566 27.52 10.57 17.75
N TYR A 567 26.96 10.91 18.90
CA TYR A 567 27.72 11.22 20.12
C TYR A 567 28.65 10.06 20.53
N CYS A 568 28.14 8.83 20.56
CA CYS A 568 28.92 7.65 20.93
C CYS A 568 30.05 7.36 19.95
N LYS A 569 29.82 7.51 18.64
CA LYS A 569 30.86 7.33 17.61
C LYS A 569 32.00 8.34 17.76
N ASN A 570 31.70 9.58 18.16
CA ASN A 570 32.69 10.64 18.28
C ASN A 570 33.49 10.59 19.59
N ASN A 571 32.90 10.07 20.68
CA ASN A 571 33.46 10.19 22.03
C ASN A 571 33.88 8.86 22.71
N ARG A 572 33.78 7.68 22.06
CA ARG A 572 34.12 6.37 22.68
C ARG A 572 35.22 5.58 21.97
N LYS A 573 35.83 4.66 22.73
CA LYS A 573 36.98 3.78 22.43
C LYS A 573 36.85 3.02 21.08
N PRO A 574 37.98 2.64 20.44
CA PRO A 574 37.99 1.76 19.27
C PRO A 574 37.15 0.50 19.50
N GLY A 575 36.26 0.15 18.55
CA GLY A 575 35.47 -1.08 18.56
C GLY A 575 33.96 -0.93 18.81
N TYR A 576 33.44 0.27 19.03
CA TYR A 576 31.99 0.53 19.06
C TYR A 576 31.48 0.89 17.66
N ASP A 577 31.08 -0.12 16.88
CA ASP A 577 30.35 0.10 15.64
C ASP A 577 28.89 0.50 15.90
N GLU A 578 28.18 0.94 14.86
CA GLU A 578 26.79 1.41 14.97
C GLU A 578 25.85 0.34 15.53
N THR A 579 26.03 -0.91 15.08
CA THR A 579 25.25 -2.07 15.54
C THR A 579 25.40 -2.29 17.04
N THR A 580 26.63 -2.23 17.55
CA THR A 580 26.93 -2.38 18.98
C THR A 580 26.32 -1.26 19.81
N ILE A 581 26.35 -0.02 19.31
CA ILE A 581 25.72 1.12 19.99
C ILE A 581 24.21 0.91 20.05
N LEU A 582 23.56 0.62 18.91
CA LEU A 582 22.12 0.41 18.82
C LEU A 582 21.64 -0.71 19.76
N GLY A 583 22.38 -1.82 19.83
CA GLY A 583 22.06 -2.95 20.73
C GLY A 583 22.18 -2.64 22.23
N ARG A 584 22.79 -1.50 22.61
CA ARG A 584 22.97 -1.06 24.00
C ARG A 584 22.07 0.11 24.40
N LEU A 585 21.38 0.75 23.46
CA LEU A 585 20.50 1.88 23.76
C LEU A 585 19.30 1.44 24.60
N VAL A 586 18.96 2.23 25.62
CA VAL A 586 17.78 2.03 26.46
C VAL A 586 17.04 3.35 26.69
N ALA A 587 15.72 3.29 26.53
CA ALA A 587 14.78 4.37 26.74
C ALA A 587 13.88 4.08 27.95
N TYR A 588 13.27 5.13 28.52
CA TYR A 588 12.46 5.04 29.74
C TYR A 588 11.13 5.77 29.57
N ALA A 589 10.12 5.30 30.28
CA ALA A 589 8.82 5.97 30.45
C ALA A 589 8.19 5.47 31.75
N SER A 590 7.12 6.11 32.23
CA SER A 590 6.35 5.56 33.35
C SER A 590 5.57 4.31 32.94
N ASP A 591 5.23 3.45 33.90
CA ASP A 591 4.32 2.31 33.67
C ASP A 591 2.86 2.74 33.40
N GLN A 592 2.57 4.04 33.50
CA GLN A 592 1.32 4.67 33.10
C GLN A 592 1.37 5.33 31.72
N ALA A 593 2.54 5.35 31.07
CA ALA A 593 2.70 5.90 29.74
C ALA A 593 1.77 5.20 28.73
N HIS A 594 1.35 5.94 27.71
CA HIS A 594 0.49 5.35 26.68
C HIS A 594 1.24 4.26 25.91
N SER A 595 0.53 3.22 25.48
CA SER A 595 1.11 2.08 24.74
C SER A 595 1.81 2.48 23.42
N SER A 596 1.55 3.69 22.90
CA SER A 596 2.31 4.25 21.78
C SER A 596 3.80 4.43 22.07
N VAL A 597 4.19 4.65 23.34
CA VAL A 597 5.59 4.81 23.74
C VAL A 597 6.34 3.50 23.61
N GLU A 598 5.77 2.41 24.14
CA GLU A 598 6.31 1.06 23.94
C GLU A 598 6.35 0.69 22.44
N ARG A 599 5.28 1.01 21.71
CA ARG A 599 5.21 0.78 20.26
C ARG A 599 6.29 1.57 19.50
N ALA A 600 6.60 2.79 19.93
CA ALA A 600 7.69 3.58 19.35
C ALA A 600 9.05 2.90 19.59
N GLY A 601 9.29 2.38 20.80
CA GLY A 601 10.47 1.56 21.11
C GLY A 601 10.58 0.34 20.20
N LEU A 602 9.48 -0.40 20.02
CA LEU A 602 9.42 -1.57 19.13
C LEU A 602 9.76 -1.21 17.68
N LEU A 603 9.13 -0.16 17.13
CA LEU A 603 9.36 0.27 15.74
C LEU A 603 10.79 0.81 15.53
N ALA A 604 11.38 1.42 16.55
CA ALA A 604 12.73 1.94 16.51
C ALA A 604 13.81 0.89 16.82
N GLY A 605 13.43 -0.34 17.19
CA GLY A 605 14.37 -1.38 17.61
C GLY A 605 15.13 -1.03 18.89
N VAL A 606 14.46 -0.36 19.83
CA VAL A 606 15.03 0.15 21.09
C VAL A 606 14.39 -0.53 22.29
N LYS A 607 15.18 -0.88 23.30
CA LYS A 607 14.68 -1.36 24.58
C LYS A 607 13.98 -0.24 25.34
N MET A 608 12.71 -0.45 25.69
CA MET A 608 11.94 0.45 26.56
C MET A 608 11.88 -0.14 27.97
N ASN A 609 12.20 0.65 28.99
CA ASN A 609 12.12 0.27 30.39
C ASN A 609 11.06 1.13 31.09
N LEU A 610 9.99 0.48 31.56
CA LEU A 610 8.89 1.15 32.25
C LEU A 610 9.24 1.31 33.73
N ILE A 611 9.25 2.55 34.20
CA ILE A 611 9.52 2.91 35.58
C ILE A 611 8.21 2.82 36.35
N LYS A 612 8.24 2.06 37.45
CA LYS A 612 7.09 1.95 38.34
C LYS A 612 6.77 3.31 38.94
N THR A 613 5.50 3.69 38.89
CA THR A 613 5.00 4.94 39.48
C THR A 613 4.75 4.82 40.99
N ASP A 614 4.63 5.96 41.67
CA ASP A 614 4.29 6.01 43.10
C ASP A 614 2.78 5.78 43.36
N ASP A 615 2.33 5.96 44.61
CA ASP A 615 0.95 5.67 44.99
C ASP A 615 -0.08 6.63 44.36
N ILE A 616 0.37 7.82 43.92
CA ILE A 616 -0.45 8.77 43.15
C ILE A 616 -0.16 8.69 41.64
N LEU A 617 0.54 7.64 41.21
CA LEU A 617 0.77 7.26 39.82
C LEU A 617 1.69 8.20 39.06
N GLU A 618 2.59 8.88 39.76
CA GLU A 618 3.60 9.75 39.17
C GLU A 618 4.94 9.00 39.02
N MET A 619 5.62 9.14 37.88
CA MET A 619 7.04 8.78 37.79
C MET A 619 7.87 9.84 38.53
N ARG A 620 8.72 9.37 39.44
CA ARG A 620 9.57 10.19 40.30
C ARG A 620 11.03 10.18 39.86
N GLY A 621 11.75 11.27 40.14
CA GLY A 621 13.12 11.44 39.67
C GLY A 621 14.10 10.44 40.28
N ASP A 622 13.93 10.08 41.55
CA ASP A 622 14.76 9.10 42.25
C ASP A 622 14.65 7.69 41.65
N ALA A 623 13.43 7.25 41.32
CA ALA A 623 13.15 5.97 40.66
C ALA A 623 13.80 5.92 39.27
N LEU A 624 13.68 7.00 38.48
CA LEU A 624 14.33 7.13 37.18
C LEU A 624 15.86 7.11 37.32
N LYS A 625 16.42 7.89 38.24
CA LYS A 625 17.86 7.97 38.51
C LYS A 625 18.43 6.60 38.91
N PHE A 626 17.71 5.86 39.75
CA PHE A 626 18.07 4.49 40.11
C PHE A 626 18.09 3.55 38.89
N ALA A 627 17.06 3.61 38.04
CA ALA A 627 16.99 2.78 36.83
C ALA A 627 18.12 3.09 35.85
N ILE A 628 18.42 4.36 35.61
CA ILE A 628 19.53 4.83 34.78
C ILE A 628 20.87 4.29 35.31
N ARG A 629 21.13 4.43 36.62
CA ARG A 629 22.37 3.91 37.25
C ARG A 629 22.50 2.40 37.10
N ARG A 630 21.42 1.66 37.36
CA ARG A 630 21.37 0.20 37.21
C ARG A 630 21.68 -0.25 35.77
N ASP A 631 21.11 0.43 34.79
CA ASP A 631 21.29 0.07 33.38
C ASP A 631 22.68 0.48 32.86
N LYS A 632 23.23 1.61 33.31
CA LYS A 632 24.64 1.96 33.07
C LYS A 632 25.61 0.92 33.65
N ALA A 633 25.35 0.41 34.84
CA ALA A 633 26.16 -0.67 35.44
C ALA A 633 26.13 -1.97 34.61
N LYS A 634 25.07 -2.21 33.83
CA LYS A 634 24.96 -3.32 32.86
C LYS A 634 25.60 -3.01 31.50
N GLY A 635 26.24 -1.85 31.34
CA GLY A 635 26.85 -1.41 30.09
C GLY A 635 25.87 -0.93 29.02
N LEU A 636 24.61 -0.65 29.40
CA LEU A 636 23.61 -0.01 28.53
C LEU A 636 23.84 1.51 28.46
N ILE A 637 23.22 2.14 27.47
CA ILE A 637 23.35 3.56 27.15
C ILE A 637 21.96 4.21 27.26
N PRO A 638 21.64 4.83 28.41
CA PRO A 638 20.47 5.69 28.57
C PRO A 638 20.50 6.83 27.57
N PHE A 639 19.40 7.08 26.86
CA PHE A 639 19.38 8.16 25.85
C PHE A 639 18.05 8.88 25.65
N TYR A 640 16.93 8.32 26.12
CA TYR A 640 15.61 8.91 25.93
C TYR A 640 14.66 8.61 27.09
N VAL A 641 13.90 9.60 27.54
CA VAL A 641 12.85 9.50 28.56
C VAL A 641 11.57 10.14 28.03
N VAL A 642 10.43 9.48 28.24
CA VAL A 642 9.10 10.10 28.07
C VAL A 642 8.49 10.40 29.42
N ALA A 643 8.23 11.67 29.69
CA ALA A 643 7.40 12.12 30.81
C ALA A 643 5.97 12.35 30.29
N THR A 644 4.99 11.74 30.93
CA THR A 644 3.58 11.81 30.53
C THR A 644 2.83 12.81 31.41
N LEU A 645 2.19 13.80 30.78
CA LEU A 645 1.30 14.74 31.46
C LEU A 645 -0.14 14.42 31.06
N GLY A 646 -0.91 13.83 31.98
CA GLY A 646 -2.27 13.35 31.71
C GLY A 646 -2.27 11.94 31.10
N SER A 647 -1.83 10.95 31.89
CA SER A 647 -1.74 9.54 31.51
C SER A 647 -3.08 8.99 30.98
N THR A 648 -3.02 7.95 30.15
CA THR A 648 -4.25 7.44 29.50
C THR A 648 -5.21 6.78 30.48
N ASN A 649 -4.67 6.04 31.45
CA ASN A 649 -5.48 5.25 32.36
C ASN A 649 -6.26 6.15 33.32
N THR A 650 -5.60 7.11 33.94
CA THR A 650 -6.10 7.84 35.11
C THR A 650 -5.89 9.35 35.05
N CYS A 651 -5.33 9.90 33.97
CA CYS A 651 -4.95 11.31 33.88
C CYS A 651 -3.91 11.71 34.94
N ALA A 652 -2.96 10.82 35.25
CA ALA A 652 -1.84 11.11 36.15
C ALA A 652 -0.76 11.98 35.48
N PHE A 653 0.08 12.65 36.27
CA PHE A 653 1.10 13.59 35.79
C PHE A 653 2.47 13.19 36.35
N ASP A 654 3.38 12.76 35.48
CA ASP A 654 4.75 12.48 35.90
C ASP A 654 5.42 13.74 36.47
N LYS A 655 6.28 13.58 37.50
CA LYS A 655 6.88 14.71 38.22
C LYS A 655 8.00 15.37 37.40
N LEU A 656 7.59 16.19 36.44
CA LEU A 656 8.46 16.71 35.38
C LEU A 656 9.67 17.51 35.90
N SER A 657 9.52 18.27 36.99
CA SER A 657 10.64 19.00 37.61
C SER A 657 11.77 18.08 38.08
N GLU A 658 11.43 16.94 38.71
CA GLU A 658 12.43 15.98 39.18
C GLU A 658 13.04 15.17 38.02
N ILE A 659 12.20 14.77 37.06
CA ILE A 659 12.64 14.03 35.86
C ILE A 659 13.57 14.90 35.01
N GLY A 660 13.23 16.18 34.85
CA GLY A 660 14.00 17.17 34.11
C GLY A 660 15.43 17.30 34.62
N GLU A 661 15.60 17.43 35.93
CA GLU A 661 16.93 17.49 36.57
C GLU A 661 17.74 16.22 36.29
N VAL A 662 17.13 15.04 36.42
CA VAL A 662 17.81 13.76 36.14
C VAL A 662 18.22 13.66 34.67
N CYS A 663 17.33 14.03 33.74
CA CYS A 663 17.65 14.02 32.31
C CYS A 663 18.79 14.98 31.97
N ALA A 664 18.80 16.18 32.57
CA ALA A 664 19.84 17.18 32.38
C ALA A 664 21.19 16.71 32.93
N GLU A 665 21.23 16.16 34.15
CA GLU A 665 22.44 15.59 34.76
C GLU A 665 23.02 14.43 33.93
N GLU A 666 22.16 13.57 33.40
CA GLU A 666 22.56 12.34 32.73
C GLU A 666 22.79 12.50 31.21
N GLY A 667 22.46 13.67 30.65
CA GLY A 667 22.57 13.97 29.22
C GLY A 667 21.59 13.16 28.36
N VAL A 668 20.38 12.92 28.86
CA VAL A 668 19.35 12.06 28.27
C VAL A 668 18.24 12.92 27.68
N TRP A 669 17.78 12.60 26.46
CA TRP A 669 16.71 13.35 25.81
C TRP A 669 15.40 13.24 26.59
N LEU A 670 14.77 14.36 26.92
CA LEU A 670 13.47 14.40 27.59
C LEU A 670 12.36 14.79 26.62
N HIS A 671 11.46 13.86 26.35
CA HIS A 671 10.21 14.12 25.64
C HIS A 671 9.03 14.21 26.62
N VAL A 672 8.21 15.25 26.48
CA VAL A 672 6.94 15.39 27.18
C VAL A 672 5.79 14.99 26.27
N ASP A 673 5.07 13.93 26.64
CA ASP A 673 3.81 13.51 26.01
C ASP A 673 2.64 14.04 26.85
N ALA A 674 2.01 15.10 26.35
CA ALA A 674 0.83 15.72 26.95
C ALA A 674 -0.40 15.55 26.04
N ALA A 675 -0.52 14.44 25.31
CA ALA A 675 -1.50 14.25 24.23
C ALA A 675 -2.92 14.76 24.57
N TYR A 676 -3.43 14.47 25.76
CA TYR A 676 -4.74 14.95 26.23
C TYR A 676 -4.62 16.26 27.02
N ALA A 677 -3.89 16.26 28.14
CA ALA A 677 -3.86 17.37 29.09
C ALA A 677 -3.20 18.64 28.55
N GLY A 678 -2.41 18.55 27.48
CA GLY A 678 -1.74 19.70 26.87
C GLY A 678 -2.71 20.81 26.43
N SER A 679 -3.94 20.45 26.06
CA SER A 679 -4.97 21.45 25.72
C SER A 679 -5.40 22.27 26.93
N ALA A 680 -5.32 21.73 28.15
CA ALA A 680 -5.74 22.42 29.36
C ALA A 680 -4.79 23.54 29.77
N PHE A 681 -3.51 23.46 29.37
CA PHE A 681 -2.48 24.43 29.74
C PHE A 681 -2.64 25.81 29.09
N ILE A 682 -3.62 25.95 28.19
CA ILE A 682 -4.09 27.28 27.78
C ILE A 682 -4.71 28.06 28.95
N CYS A 683 -5.18 27.36 29.99
CA CYS A 683 -5.69 27.95 31.22
C CYS A 683 -4.57 27.98 32.27
N GLU A 684 -4.37 29.14 32.89
CA GLU A 684 -3.25 29.40 33.80
C GLU A 684 -3.25 28.49 35.02
N GLU A 685 -4.44 28.18 35.56
CA GLU A 685 -4.63 27.35 36.74
C GLU A 685 -4.09 25.91 36.59
N PHE A 686 -3.93 25.40 35.35
CA PHE A 686 -3.38 24.06 35.10
C PHE A 686 -1.87 24.05 34.79
N ARG A 687 -1.23 25.21 34.59
CA ARG A 687 0.16 25.28 34.12
C ARG A 687 1.18 24.76 35.14
N HIS A 688 0.84 24.76 36.43
CA HIS A 688 1.71 24.21 37.47
C HIS A 688 2.03 22.72 37.27
N LEU A 689 1.18 21.98 36.54
CA LEU A 689 1.39 20.58 36.17
C LEU A 689 2.49 20.42 35.10
N MET A 690 2.98 21.52 34.54
CA MET A 690 4.06 21.56 33.55
C MET A 690 5.41 22.00 34.15
N ASN A 691 5.48 22.28 35.46
CA ASN A 691 6.71 22.75 36.10
C ASN A 691 7.87 21.79 35.80
N GLY A 692 8.96 22.29 35.21
CA GLY A 692 10.06 21.48 34.67
C GLY A 692 10.08 21.35 33.15
N VAL A 693 9.10 21.89 32.41
CA VAL A 693 9.06 21.86 30.94
C VAL A 693 10.27 22.56 30.29
N GLU A 694 10.92 23.47 31.00
CA GLU A 694 12.18 24.10 30.61
C GLU A 694 13.34 23.10 30.42
N PHE A 695 13.26 21.90 31.01
CA PHE A 695 14.23 20.82 30.78
C PHE A 695 13.95 20.01 29.52
N ALA A 696 12.73 20.05 28.98
CA ALA A 696 12.34 19.18 27.86
C ALA A 696 13.10 19.51 26.56
N ASP A 697 13.47 18.48 25.81
CA ASP A 697 14.00 18.61 24.44
C ASP A 697 12.87 18.64 23.40
N SER A 698 11.74 17.99 23.70
CA SER A 698 10.55 17.99 22.85
C SER A 698 9.23 17.90 23.64
N PHE A 699 8.18 18.57 23.16
CA PHE A 699 6.86 18.61 23.79
C PHE A 699 5.76 18.30 22.77
N ASN A 700 4.79 17.45 23.10
CA ASN A 700 3.66 17.11 22.23
C ASN A 700 2.32 17.22 22.95
N PHE A 701 1.30 17.74 22.25
CA PHE A 701 -0.10 17.48 22.61
C PHE A 701 -1.03 17.48 21.40
N ASN A 702 -2.27 17.02 21.58
CA ASN A 702 -3.23 16.89 20.48
C ASN A 702 -4.36 17.92 20.59
N PRO A 703 -4.33 18.99 19.79
CA PRO A 703 -5.51 19.82 19.56
C PRO A 703 -6.72 18.99 19.10
N HIS A 704 -6.47 17.88 18.39
CA HIS A 704 -7.54 16.97 17.97
C HIS A 704 -8.21 16.15 19.07
N LYS A 705 -7.70 16.20 20.30
CA LYS A 705 -8.40 15.59 21.44
C LYS A 705 -9.36 16.58 22.08
N TRP A 706 -8.84 17.71 22.57
CA TRP A 706 -9.61 18.55 23.50
C TRP A 706 -9.57 20.05 23.18
N LEU A 707 -9.08 20.44 22.00
CA LEU A 707 -8.98 21.85 21.60
C LEU A 707 -9.83 22.20 20.36
N LEU A 708 -10.96 21.51 20.17
CA LEU A 708 -11.97 21.80 19.14
C LEU A 708 -11.47 21.72 17.67
N VAL A 709 -10.32 21.10 17.41
CA VAL A 709 -9.79 20.88 16.06
C VAL A 709 -10.07 19.44 15.64
N ASN A 710 -10.55 19.19 14.42
CA ASN A 710 -10.86 17.81 14.00
C ASN A 710 -9.60 16.96 13.83
N PHE A 711 -9.70 15.64 13.99
CA PHE A 711 -8.62 14.70 13.67
C PHE A 711 -8.26 14.75 12.16
N ASP A 712 -7.00 14.68 11.73
CA ASP A 712 -5.75 14.66 12.50
C ASP A 712 -5.19 16.07 12.79
N CYS A 713 -4.56 16.25 13.95
CA CYS A 713 -3.83 17.47 14.35
C CYS A 713 -3.05 17.23 15.66
N SER A 714 -1.80 16.79 15.59
CA SER A 714 -0.92 16.56 16.75
C SER A 714 0.21 17.58 16.72
N ALA A 715 0.28 18.45 17.71
CA ALA A 715 1.22 19.56 17.77
C ALA A 715 2.52 19.09 18.47
N LEU A 716 3.66 19.14 17.78
CA LEU A 716 4.97 18.75 18.32
C LEU A 716 5.94 19.93 18.24
N TRP A 717 6.64 20.22 19.33
CA TRP A 717 7.75 21.18 19.37
C TRP A 717 9.05 20.48 19.71
N ILE A 718 10.14 20.97 19.12
CA ILE A 718 11.51 20.52 19.39
C ILE A 718 12.37 21.75 19.70
N ALA A 719 13.14 21.69 20.78
CA ALA A 719 13.97 22.80 21.24
C ALA A 719 15.17 23.06 20.31
N ASN A 720 15.69 22.01 19.66
CA ASN A 720 16.74 22.11 18.65
C ASN A 720 16.34 21.36 17.37
N SER A 721 15.80 22.10 16.42
CA SER A 721 15.35 21.61 15.12
C SER A 721 16.46 21.01 14.26
N LYS A 722 17.73 21.35 14.50
CA LYS A 722 18.84 20.76 13.75
C LYS A 722 18.93 19.26 13.98
N GLU A 723 18.64 18.79 15.19
CA GLU A 723 18.73 17.37 15.55
C GLU A 723 17.78 16.50 14.72
N ILE A 724 16.54 16.98 14.51
CA ILE A 724 15.57 16.26 13.69
C ILE A 724 15.93 16.30 12.21
N VAL A 725 16.35 17.46 11.69
CA VAL A 725 16.77 17.59 10.29
C VAL A 725 17.97 16.70 10.01
N ASP A 726 19.00 16.73 10.87
CA ASP A 726 20.20 15.91 10.73
C ASP A 726 19.92 14.39 10.87
N SER A 727 18.73 14.01 11.36
CA SER A 727 18.28 12.62 11.48
C SER A 727 17.52 12.12 10.25
N PHE A 728 16.74 12.99 9.60
CA PHE A 728 15.83 12.63 8.50
C PHE A 728 16.14 13.29 7.16
N ASN A 729 17.26 14.03 7.06
CA ASN A 729 17.61 14.73 5.84
C ASN A 729 17.88 13.75 4.67
N VAL A 730 17.03 13.84 3.65
CA VAL A 730 17.22 13.23 2.34
C VAL A 730 16.89 14.32 1.31
N ASP A 731 17.91 14.84 0.61
CA ASP A 731 17.79 16.00 -0.28
C ASP A 731 18.11 15.65 -1.76
N PRO A 732 17.19 14.98 -2.48
CA PRO A 732 17.38 14.69 -3.89
C PRO A 732 17.27 15.98 -4.73
N PRO A 733 18.00 16.09 -5.86
CA PRO A 733 18.04 17.32 -6.65
C PRO A 733 16.67 17.84 -7.11
N CYS A 734 15.70 16.95 -7.39
CA CYS A 734 14.35 17.31 -7.84
C CYS A 734 13.49 18.01 -6.78
N LEU A 735 13.98 18.07 -5.55
CA LEU A 735 13.28 18.65 -4.42
C LEU A 735 13.99 19.91 -3.88
N ARG A 736 15.07 20.37 -4.52
CA ARG A 736 15.79 21.60 -4.14
C ARG A 736 15.11 22.84 -4.71
N HIS A 737 15.18 23.93 -3.97
CA HIS A 737 14.74 25.25 -4.41
C HIS A 737 15.67 26.37 -3.94
N ALA A 738 15.50 27.56 -4.51
CA ALA A 738 16.33 28.73 -4.22
C ALA A 738 16.32 29.12 -2.73
N SER A 739 15.21 28.87 -2.03
CA SER A 739 15.06 29.16 -0.59
C SER A 739 15.54 28.05 0.36
N ASN A 740 16.19 26.98 -0.13
CA ASN A 740 16.69 25.90 0.71
C ASN A 740 17.62 26.45 1.79
N GLY A 741 17.40 26.09 3.05
CA GLY A 741 18.22 26.54 4.19
C GLY A 741 17.90 27.94 4.70
N LEU A 742 17.07 28.73 4.00
CA LEU A 742 16.56 30.02 4.48
C LEU A 742 15.25 29.87 5.26
N ILE A 743 14.45 28.85 4.91
CA ILE A 743 13.16 28.56 5.51
C ILE A 743 13.00 27.06 5.74
N GLN A 744 12.11 26.68 6.65
CA GLN A 744 11.92 25.30 7.06
C GLN A 744 11.22 24.49 5.98
N ASP A 745 11.84 23.36 5.61
CA ASP A 745 11.19 22.30 4.84
C ASP A 745 10.72 21.20 5.78
N PHE A 746 9.41 21.01 5.87
CA PHE A 746 8.80 20.08 6.82
C PHE A 746 9.03 18.61 6.48
N ARG A 747 9.35 18.25 5.22
CA ARG A 747 9.77 16.88 4.85
C ARG A 747 10.97 16.35 5.65
N HIS A 748 11.77 17.24 6.26
CA HIS A 748 12.92 16.87 7.10
C HIS A 748 12.54 16.72 8.58
N ARG A 749 11.25 16.90 8.90
CA ARG A 749 10.70 17.00 10.27
C ARG A 749 9.49 16.10 10.46
N GLU A 750 9.30 15.13 9.60
CA GLU A 750 8.25 14.12 9.69
C GLU A 750 8.71 12.83 8.98
N ILE A 751 7.97 11.73 9.16
CA ILE A 751 8.26 10.45 8.50
C ILE A 751 7.86 10.46 7.00
N PRO A 752 6.64 10.88 6.61
CA PRO A 752 6.26 10.94 5.20
C PRO A 752 6.91 12.13 4.47
N PHE A 753 6.87 12.11 3.13
CA PHE A 753 7.20 13.31 2.35
C PHE A 753 6.01 14.25 2.23
N GLY A 754 4.88 13.74 1.73
CA GLY A 754 3.70 14.55 1.46
C GLY A 754 2.91 14.89 2.72
N ARG A 755 2.45 16.13 2.80
CA ARG A 755 1.62 16.62 3.92
C ARG A 755 0.54 17.58 3.46
N ARG A 756 -0.60 17.56 4.16
CA ARG A 756 -1.78 18.41 3.91
C ARG A 756 -1.70 19.73 4.67
N PHE A 757 -2.56 20.69 4.33
CA PHE A 757 -2.62 22.03 4.93
C PHE A 757 -3.31 22.04 6.31
N ARG A 758 -2.75 21.30 7.29
CA ARG A 758 -3.34 21.08 8.63
C ARG A 758 -3.49 22.35 9.45
N SER A 759 -2.60 23.32 9.29
CA SER A 759 -2.61 24.56 10.07
C SER A 759 -3.82 25.44 9.80
N LEU A 760 -4.51 25.25 8.67
CA LEU A 760 -5.69 26.04 8.30
C LEU A 760 -6.84 25.87 9.31
N LYS A 761 -7.09 24.64 9.78
CA LYS A 761 -8.13 24.40 10.79
C LYS A 761 -7.78 24.89 12.18
N LEU A 762 -6.51 24.85 12.58
CA LEU A 762 -6.05 25.52 13.80
C LEU A 762 -6.32 27.03 13.72
N TRP A 763 -5.97 27.64 12.58
CA TRP A 763 -6.16 29.07 12.35
C TRP A 763 -7.64 29.48 12.45
N PHE A 764 -8.55 28.72 11.85
CA PHE A 764 -9.99 29.01 11.92
C PHE A 764 -10.51 28.87 13.34
N VAL A 765 -10.20 27.78 14.03
CA VAL A 765 -10.63 27.52 15.41
C VAL A 765 -10.16 28.63 16.35
N MET A 766 -8.87 28.97 16.31
CA MET A 766 -8.30 30.01 17.17
C MET A 766 -8.91 31.38 16.90
N ARG A 767 -9.15 31.74 15.63
CA ARG A 767 -9.72 33.04 15.28
C ARG A 767 -11.20 33.17 15.61
N ILE A 768 -11.97 32.10 15.47
CA ILE A 768 -13.42 32.13 15.68
C ILE A 768 -13.76 32.01 17.17
N TYR A 769 -13.14 31.08 17.90
CA TYR A 769 -13.41 30.93 19.34
C TYR A 769 -12.62 31.93 20.19
N GLY A 770 -11.44 32.35 19.73
CA GLY A 770 -10.50 33.10 20.55
C GLY A 770 -9.94 32.29 21.73
N LEU A 771 -8.87 32.77 22.35
CA LEU A 771 -8.27 32.11 23.52
C LEU A 771 -9.27 31.99 24.69
N LYS A 772 -10.07 33.03 24.95
CA LYS A 772 -11.06 33.02 26.04
C LYS A 772 -12.11 31.93 25.87
N GLY A 773 -12.69 31.80 24.67
CA GLY A 773 -13.70 30.77 24.39
C GLY A 773 -13.12 29.35 24.50
N LEU A 774 -11.87 29.16 24.06
CA LEU A 774 -11.17 27.87 24.23
C LEU A 774 -10.90 27.57 25.72
N GLN A 775 -10.50 28.55 26.51
CA GLN A 775 -10.33 28.39 27.96
C GLN A 775 -11.65 28.07 28.67
N GLU A 776 -12.74 28.76 28.31
CA GLU A 776 -14.08 28.48 28.82
C GLU A 776 -14.55 27.06 28.49
N HIS A 777 -14.24 26.56 27.29
CA HIS A 777 -14.51 25.18 26.90
C HIS A 777 -13.81 24.17 27.85
N ILE A 778 -12.50 24.32 28.07
CA ILE A 778 -11.72 23.44 28.97
C ILE A 778 -12.28 23.48 30.40
N ARG A 779 -12.54 24.69 30.92
CA ARG A 779 -13.08 24.90 32.27
C ARG A 779 -14.46 24.27 32.42
N GLY A 780 -15.32 24.44 31.42
CA GLY A 780 -16.66 23.85 31.38
C GLY A 780 -16.63 22.32 31.42
N GLN A 781 -15.79 21.70 30.59
CA GLN A 781 -15.66 20.23 30.55
C GLN A 781 -15.07 19.68 31.86
N THR A 782 -14.08 20.38 32.45
CA THR A 782 -13.51 20.01 33.74
C THR A 782 -14.53 20.13 34.87
N LYS A 783 -15.34 21.20 34.87
CA LYS A 783 -16.45 21.36 35.82
C LYS A 783 -17.44 20.20 35.74
N LEU A 784 -17.80 19.76 34.54
CA LEU A 784 -18.70 18.61 34.35
C LEU A 784 -18.12 17.30 34.89
N ALA A 785 -16.80 17.10 34.80
CA ALA A 785 -16.13 15.95 35.40
C ALA A 785 -16.21 16.00 36.94
N HIS A 786 -15.99 17.16 37.55
CA HIS A 786 -16.18 17.33 39.00
C HIS A 786 -17.65 17.24 39.44
N GLU A 787 -18.61 17.56 38.57
CA GLU A 787 -20.03 17.29 38.83
C GLU A 787 -20.28 15.77 38.88
N PHE A 788 -19.70 15.00 37.96
CA PHE A 788 -19.78 13.53 37.98
C PHE A 788 -19.07 12.94 39.20
N GLU A 789 -17.87 13.43 39.53
CA GLU A 789 -17.10 13.04 40.72
C GLU A 789 -17.96 13.10 41.98
N LYS A 790 -18.63 14.24 42.21
CA LYS A 790 -19.53 14.43 43.37
C LYS A 790 -20.73 13.49 43.37
N LEU A 791 -21.16 12.98 42.22
CA LEU A 791 -22.22 11.98 42.14
C LEU A 791 -21.70 10.60 42.57
N VAL A 792 -20.49 10.24 42.15
CA VAL A 792 -19.81 9.00 42.59
C VAL A 792 -19.58 9.02 44.10
N GLU A 793 -19.04 10.11 44.66
CA GLU A 793 -18.75 10.22 46.10
C GLU A 793 -19.99 10.13 46.99
N LYS A 794 -21.15 10.55 46.49
CA LYS A 794 -22.42 10.49 47.24
C LYS A 794 -23.00 9.09 47.34
N ASP A 795 -22.59 8.17 46.47
CA ASP A 795 -23.10 6.80 46.46
C ASP A 795 -22.07 5.85 47.07
N ALA A 796 -22.37 5.37 48.29
CA ALA A 796 -21.48 4.55 49.10
C ALA A 796 -21.09 3.20 48.46
N ARG A 797 -21.78 2.78 47.39
CA ARG A 797 -21.46 1.56 46.63
C ARG A 797 -20.23 1.73 45.74
N PHE A 798 -19.83 2.96 45.45
CA PHE A 798 -18.74 3.27 44.54
C PHE A 798 -17.55 3.90 45.28
N GLU A 799 -16.39 3.80 44.66
CA GLU A 799 -15.19 4.49 45.11
C GLU A 799 -14.46 5.13 43.91
N LEU A 800 -13.88 6.30 44.14
CA LEU A 800 -12.91 6.91 43.23
C LEU A 800 -11.58 6.18 43.36
N VAL A 801 -10.93 5.91 42.22
CA VAL A 801 -9.68 5.12 42.18
C VAL A 801 -8.45 6.00 41.92
N ALA A 802 -8.65 7.23 41.46
CA ALA A 802 -7.60 8.22 41.27
C ALA A 802 -8.18 9.65 41.44
N PRO A 803 -7.34 10.64 41.77
CA PRO A 803 -7.77 12.04 41.83
C PRO A 803 -8.36 12.53 40.51
N VAL A 804 -9.44 13.31 40.56
CA VAL A 804 -10.02 13.97 39.38
C VAL A 804 -9.32 15.31 39.18
N VAL A 805 -8.44 15.39 38.18
CA VAL A 805 -7.66 16.62 37.89
C VAL A 805 -8.26 17.43 36.74
N MET A 806 -8.84 16.73 35.75
CA MET A 806 -9.35 17.31 34.50
C MET A 806 -10.66 16.61 34.08
N GLY A 807 -10.91 16.42 32.79
CA GLY A 807 -12.14 15.84 32.25
C GLY A 807 -12.28 14.31 32.39
N LEU A 808 -11.50 13.64 33.24
CA LEU A 808 -11.56 12.17 33.42
C LEU A 808 -11.81 11.81 34.88
N VAL A 809 -12.83 10.98 35.11
CA VAL A 809 -13.13 10.37 36.41
C VAL A 809 -12.91 8.85 36.32
N CYS A 810 -12.19 8.29 37.28
CA CYS A 810 -11.91 6.86 37.38
C CYS A 810 -12.56 6.30 38.64
N PHE A 811 -13.50 5.38 38.48
CA PHE A 811 -14.30 4.83 39.58
C PHE A 811 -14.50 3.32 39.41
N ARG A 812 -15.01 2.68 40.47
CA ARG A 812 -15.42 1.27 40.46
C ARG A 812 -16.48 1.02 41.53
N MET A 813 -17.16 -0.12 41.46
CA MET A 813 -17.92 -0.64 42.59
C MET A 813 -16.95 -1.10 43.69
N LYS A 814 -17.21 -0.62 44.91
CA LYS A 814 -16.47 -0.92 46.12
C LYS A 814 -16.71 -2.36 46.56
N ASP A 815 -15.70 -2.99 47.14
CA ASP A 815 -15.76 -4.37 47.69
C ASP A 815 -16.20 -5.45 46.67
N LYS A 816 -16.16 -5.13 45.37
CA LYS A 816 -16.43 -6.07 44.27
C LYS A 816 -15.15 -6.50 43.57
N THR A 817 -15.13 -7.74 43.10
CA THR A 817 -14.03 -8.28 42.30
C THR A 817 -13.87 -7.56 40.96
N ASN A 818 -12.74 -7.77 40.31
CA ASN A 818 -12.50 -7.27 38.95
C ASN A 818 -13.49 -7.85 37.94
N GLU A 819 -13.87 -9.12 38.10
CA GLU A 819 -14.82 -9.79 37.21
C GLU A 819 -16.23 -9.17 37.35
N GLU A 820 -16.67 -8.88 38.57
CA GLU A 820 -17.95 -8.22 38.83
C GLU A 820 -17.99 -6.80 38.26
N ASN A 821 -16.92 -6.01 38.42
CA ASN A 821 -16.82 -4.70 37.78
C ASN A 821 -16.83 -4.79 36.24
N GLY A 822 -16.23 -5.85 35.67
CA GLY A 822 -16.32 -6.14 34.25
C GLY A 822 -17.74 -6.48 33.78
N LYS A 823 -18.46 -7.31 34.54
CA LYS A 823 -19.88 -7.63 34.28
C LYS A 823 -20.76 -6.38 34.36
N PHE A 824 -20.52 -5.53 35.35
CA PHE A 824 -21.21 -4.25 35.52
C PHE A 824 -20.99 -3.31 34.33
N LEU A 825 -19.75 -3.11 33.90
CA LEU A 825 -19.45 -2.30 32.71
C LEU A 825 -20.14 -2.87 31.45
N ASN A 826 -20.11 -4.19 31.28
CA ASN A 826 -20.76 -4.85 30.14
C ASN A 826 -22.29 -4.65 30.18
N ALA A 827 -22.91 -4.69 31.35
CA ALA A 827 -24.34 -4.42 31.50
C ALA A 827 -24.69 -2.97 31.12
N ILE A 828 -23.88 -1.99 31.55
CA ILE A 828 -24.04 -0.58 31.16
C ILE A 828 -23.96 -0.42 29.63
N ASN A 829 -22.85 -0.88 29.03
CA ASN A 829 -22.62 -0.76 27.59
C ASN A 829 -23.67 -1.54 26.77
N GLY A 830 -24.16 -2.67 27.29
CA GLY A 830 -25.18 -3.50 26.65
C GLY A 830 -26.52 -2.78 26.44
N ARG A 831 -26.89 -1.88 27.37
CA ARG A 831 -28.08 -1.02 27.22
C ARG A 831 -27.92 0.01 26.09
N GLY A 832 -26.69 0.34 25.70
CA GLY A 832 -26.37 1.20 24.55
C GLY A 832 -26.69 2.69 24.73
N LYS A 833 -27.14 3.10 25.92
CA LYS A 833 -27.51 4.49 26.21
C LYS A 833 -26.31 5.40 26.48
N ILE A 834 -25.28 4.86 27.12
CA ILE A 834 -23.98 5.51 27.32
C ILE A 834 -22.87 4.54 26.91
N HIS A 835 -21.67 5.07 26.67
CA HIS A 835 -20.50 4.24 26.41
C HIS A 835 -19.34 4.56 27.36
N LEU A 836 -18.86 3.55 28.07
CA LEU A 836 -17.72 3.60 28.98
C LEU A 836 -16.68 2.54 28.60
N VAL A 837 -15.43 2.73 29.03
CA VAL A 837 -14.36 1.74 28.87
C VAL A 837 -13.65 1.49 30.18
N SER A 838 -13.05 0.32 30.30
CA SER A 838 -12.23 -0.04 31.46
C SER A 838 -10.76 0.27 31.27
N SER A 839 -10.03 0.32 32.37
CA SER A 839 -8.58 0.14 32.39
C SER A 839 -8.17 -0.70 33.62
N HIS A 840 -6.87 -0.87 33.83
CA HIS A 840 -6.31 -1.55 34.99
C HIS A 840 -5.32 -0.64 35.71
N LEU A 841 -5.38 -0.65 37.03
CA LEU A 841 -4.46 0.08 37.89
C LEU A 841 -3.95 -0.83 39.00
N HIS A 842 -2.65 -1.15 39.00
CA HIS A 842 -2.04 -2.06 40.00
C HIS A 842 -2.84 -3.37 40.21
N GLY A 843 -3.35 -3.94 39.11
CA GLY A 843 -4.17 -5.16 39.15
C GLY A 843 -5.64 -4.95 39.53
N LYS A 844 -6.09 -3.71 39.80
CA LYS A 844 -7.50 -3.35 40.01
C LYS A 844 -8.16 -2.98 38.68
N TYR A 845 -9.34 -3.53 38.41
CA TYR A 845 -10.18 -3.12 37.28
C TYR A 845 -10.85 -1.78 37.61
N ILE A 846 -10.75 -0.82 36.69
CA ILE A 846 -11.32 0.53 36.84
C ILE A 846 -12.21 0.88 35.66
N ILE A 847 -13.26 1.65 35.91
CA ILE A 847 -14.16 2.19 34.90
C ILE A 847 -13.83 3.67 34.70
N ARG A 848 -13.74 4.09 33.44
CA ARG A 848 -13.37 5.45 33.04
C ARG A 848 -14.59 6.19 32.53
N PHE A 849 -14.82 7.38 33.07
CA PHE A 849 -15.80 8.35 32.60
C PHE A 849 -15.07 9.60 32.11
N ALA A 850 -14.94 9.76 30.79
CA ALA A 850 -14.38 10.98 30.20
C ALA A 850 -15.51 11.92 29.75
N VAL A 851 -15.42 13.20 30.07
CA VAL A 851 -16.30 14.22 29.48
C VAL A 851 -15.75 14.52 28.08
N CYS A 852 -16.50 14.13 27.06
CA CYS A 852 -15.99 14.12 25.69
C CYS A 852 -16.61 15.18 24.78
N SER A 853 -17.93 15.12 24.58
CA SER A 853 -18.62 15.95 23.59
C SER A 853 -18.61 17.42 23.98
N THR A 854 -18.42 18.29 23.00
CA THR A 854 -18.57 19.75 23.13
C THR A 854 -19.98 20.15 23.53
N ALA A 855 -20.97 19.30 23.23
CA ALA A 855 -22.36 19.54 23.58
C ALA A 855 -22.73 19.05 24.99
N THR A 856 -21.86 18.31 25.68
CA THR A 856 -22.17 17.78 27.02
C THR A 856 -22.56 18.90 27.99
N ALA A 857 -23.67 18.72 28.69
CA ALA A 857 -24.16 19.60 29.75
C ALA A 857 -24.44 18.81 31.04
N SER A 858 -24.68 19.50 32.15
CA SER A 858 -24.95 18.88 33.45
C SER A 858 -26.09 17.86 33.42
N LYS A 859 -27.11 18.08 32.57
CA LYS A 859 -28.20 17.11 32.36
C LYS A 859 -27.72 15.79 31.77
N ASP A 860 -26.72 15.83 30.89
CA ASP A 860 -26.17 14.64 30.23
C ASP A 860 -25.31 13.85 31.23
N VAL A 861 -24.57 14.55 32.11
CA VAL A 861 -23.82 13.95 33.23
C VAL A 861 -24.77 13.27 34.23
N ALA A 862 -25.84 13.96 34.63
CA ALA A 862 -26.85 13.42 35.53
C ALA A 862 -27.56 12.19 34.92
N PHE A 863 -27.85 12.24 33.62
CA PHE A 863 -28.40 11.10 32.88
C PHE A 863 -27.44 9.90 32.89
N ALA A 864 -26.15 10.12 32.57
CA ALA A 864 -25.17 9.05 32.56
C ALA A 864 -24.99 8.43 33.95
N TRP A 865 -24.94 9.24 35.01
CA TRP A 865 -24.91 8.74 36.38
C TRP A 865 -26.15 7.92 36.73
N LYS A 866 -27.34 8.40 36.37
CA LYS A 866 -28.59 7.64 36.58
C LYS A 866 -28.52 6.28 35.89
N GLU A 867 -28.03 6.20 34.65
CA GLU A 867 -27.90 4.91 33.96
C GLU A 867 -26.90 3.97 34.64
N ILE A 868 -25.82 4.51 35.23
CA ILE A 868 -24.85 3.73 36.02
C ILE A 868 -25.51 3.20 37.31
N ALA A 869 -26.21 4.06 38.04
CA ALA A 869 -26.90 3.72 39.28
C ALA A 869 -28.03 2.70 39.05
N ASP A 870 -28.87 2.90 38.02
CA ASP A 870 -29.96 1.98 37.67
C ASP A 870 -29.44 0.57 37.35
N VAL A 871 -28.26 0.45 36.72
CA VAL A 871 -27.65 -0.86 36.44
C VAL A 871 -27.11 -1.50 37.72
N ALA A 872 -26.57 -0.71 38.65
CA ALA A 872 -26.13 -1.23 39.95
C ALA A 872 -27.33 -1.79 40.74
N ASP A 873 -28.45 -1.06 40.75
CA ASP A 873 -29.71 -1.51 41.37
C ASP A 873 -30.21 -2.83 40.78
N GLN A 874 -30.16 -2.98 39.44
CA GLN A 874 -30.57 -4.20 38.74
C GLN A 874 -29.69 -5.41 39.07
N LEU A 875 -28.41 -5.19 39.37
CA LEU A 875 -27.49 -6.25 39.79
C LEU A 875 -27.59 -6.56 41.28
N GLY A 876 -28.46 -5.87 42.03
CA GLY A 876 -28.65 -6.07 43.47
C GLY A 876 -27.44 -5.61 44.29
N VAL A 877 -26.73 -4.58 43.83
CA VAL A 877 -25.52 -4.03 44.46
C VAL A 877 -25.80 -2.68 45.11
#